data_AF-A0A927Z7G3-F1
#
_entry.id   AF-A0A927Z7G3-F1
#
_cell.length_a   1.000
_cell.length_b   1.000
_cell.length_c   1.000
_cell.angle_alpha   90.00
_cell.angle_beta   90.00
_cell.angle_gamma   90.00
#
_symmetry.space_group_name_H-M   'P 1'
#
loop_
_entity.id
_entity.type
_entity.pdbx_description
1 polymer ?
#
loop_
_entity_poly.entity_id
_entity_poly.type
_entity_poly.pdbx_seq_one_letter_code
_entity_poly.pdbx_strand_id
1 'polypeptide(L)'
;MKVTKKLLRKTYAFLMAFVMVIGLASSPLLTVYAEETDEAEELVGEVTWYNDDLYDSYEEANAALAEVTAENQAADIADNYLTDDGEVVDIPTFKDTSSAADYMRKCLVERRSSIEFVYKLGYTYSTVSYGEMLAKNALKEVEEKLWVETPNSNEGDYLLWHTGDYKYVFKGTTKTDFVTVTVNPDYTTTAAQEAQVTRKVDSLLDTAFDGWENHTDTSNAYDVFWWLINNFAVATSANEIDTAAYAGFINGKAVHSGYASAAYRLLREMGVNNRIVYDSTTPSVWNIVEINGKYYNFDAIYGDLVYTSLGNAGLAECYLFVSDDFLKDTDRTCFSGNKHYKDYEYRNSTYNAAHPMASEDYLVFDPKKEDTVVVTNPTVGVTYRTHVQKDGWQTWKNDGAMSGTSGRGLRLEGIEIKLTGNTGLDLGIEYKTHIQKYGWEAEWKQNGKMSGTSGEAKRLEAIKIRLTGDDAAKYDVYYRVHAQTYGWLGWAKNGQEAGTAGQSKRLEGIEIKIVKKGEVPSGLIGYSYVEYGKTAELNSEVTGMVNYRTHVQKYGWQGYVYDGSLSGTFGESKRLEGINISLGDTGYTGGITYRTHIQKIGWQDWKSNGVMSGTSGQALRLEAIEIKLTGEVANHYDVYYRVHAQTFGWLDWAKNGQASGTAGYGKRLESIQIVLVPKGGPAPGSTSRPFVQK
;
A
#
# COMPACT_ATOMS: atom_id res chain seq x y z
N MET A 1 29.18 4.39 -8.79
CA MET A 1 29.95 4.80 -10.00
C MET A 1 29.17 5.75 -10.93
N LYS A 2 27.86 5.57 -11.20
CA LYS A 2 27.04 6.58 -11.91
C LYS A 2 26.76 7.84 -11.06
N VAL A 3 26.48 7.71 -9.76
CA VAL A 3 26.34 8.84 -8.80
C VAL A 3 27.57 9.77 -8.85
N THR A 4 28.77 9.19 -8.83
CA THR A 4 30.06 9.90 -8.93
C THR A 4 30.25 10.67 -10.25
N LYS A 5 29.51 10.32 -11.31
CA LYS A 5 29.49 11.05 -12.59
C LYS A 5 28.36 12.09 -12.68
N LYS A 6 27.20 11.87 -12.03
CA LYS A 6 26.19 12.93 -11.83
C LYS A 6 26.81 14.12 -11.07
N LEU A 7 27.63 13.84 -10.03
CA LEU A 7 28.41 14.84 -9.28
C LEU A 7 29.31 15.73 -10.15
N LEU A 8 29.92 15.15 -11.19
CA LEU A 8 30.89 15.80 -12.07
C LEU A 8 30.27 16.82 -13.05
N ARG A 9 28.97 16.72 -13.37
CA ARG A 9 28.31 17.69 -14.26
C ARG A 9 27.95 19.00 -13.56
N LYS A 10 27.37 18.93 -12.36
CA LYS A 10 26.98 20.14 -11.61
C LYS A 10 28.20 20.89 -11.04
N THR A 11 29.24 20.18 -10.59
CA THR A 11 30.51 20.82 -10.21
C THR A 11 31.20 21.51 -11.39
N TYR A 12 31.14 20.99 -12.62
CA TYR A 12 31.68 21.68 -13.80
C TYR A 12 30.92 22.96 -14.14
N ALA A 13 29.58 22.97 -14.00
CA ALA A 13 28.77 24.16 -14.19
C ALA A 13 29.07 25.24 -13.14
N PHE A 14 29.23 24.85 -11.87
CA PHE A 14 29.55 25.76 -10.78
C PHE A 14 30.99 26.30 -10.87
N LEU A 15 31.97 25.46 -11.25
CA LEU A 15 33.34 25.92 -11.53
C LEU A 15 33.39 26.87 -12.73
N MET A 16 32.63 26.61 -13.81
CA MET A 16 32.56 27.50 -14.97
C MET A 16 31.93 28.86 -14.62
N ALA A 17 30.89 28.89 -13.77
CA ALA A 17 30.34 30.14 -13.26
C ALA A 17 31.37 30.93 -12.41
N PHE A 18 32.12 30.24 -11.55
CA PHE A 18 33.17 30.85 -10.73
C PHE A 18 34.36 31.36 -11.58
N VAL A 19 34.72 30.64 -12.65
CA VAL A 19 35.76 31.04 -13.61
C VAL A 19 35.30 32.16 -14.55
N MET A 20 34.00 32.32 -14.82
CA MET A 20 33.49 33.48 -15.57
C MET A 20 33.49 34.78 -14.74
N VAL A 21 33.46 34.70 -13.41
CA VAL A 21 33.59 35.87 -12.52
C VAL A 21 35.05 36.33 -12.39
N ILE A 22 36.02 35.41 -12.44
CA ILE A 22 37.46 35.73 -12.35
C ILE A 22 38.11 35.59 -13.73
N GLY A 23 37.92 36.62 -14.56
CA GLY A 23 38.50 36.68 -15.90
C GLY A 23 40.02 36.78 -15.91
N LEU A 24 40.73 35.64 -15.84
CA LEU A 24 42.17 35.56 -16.08
C LEU A 24 42.52 34.42 -17.05
N ALA A 25 43.28 34.77 -18.07
CA ALA A 25 43.80 33.85 -19.06
C ALA A 25 45.14 33.23 -18.61
N SER A 26 45.37 32.00 -19.09
CA SER A 26 46.67 31.36 -19.33
C SER A 26 47.47 30.77 -18.15
N SER A 27 47.90 29.53 -18.41
CA SER A 27 49.12 28.82 -17.92
C SER A 27 48.95 27.81 -16.77
N PRO A 28 49.76 26.72 -16.75
CA PRO A 28 49.39 25.49 -16.04
C PRO A 28 50.31 25.17 -14.84
N LEU A 29 49.72 24.80 -13.70
CA LEU A 29 50.39 23.96 -12.68
C LEU A 29 49.36 23.35 -11.72
N LEU A 30 49.42 22.03 -11.54
CA LEU A 30 48.47 21.24 -10.74
C LEU A 30 49.22 20.23 -9.87
N THR A 31 49.56 20.64 -8.65
CA THR A 31 50.06 19.86 -7.49
C THR A 31 50.15 20.87 -6.31
N VAL A 32 49.81 20.60 -5.04
CA VAL A 32 50.07 19.46 -4.14
C VAL A 32 48.89 19.26 -3.14
N TYR A 33 48.87 18.14 -2.41
CA TYR A 33 47.90 17.73 -1.39
C TYR A 33 47.95 18.51 -0.05
N ALA A 34 46.77 18.62 0.59
CA ALA A 34 46.43 18.57 2.03
C ALA A 34 47.24 19.35 3.10
N GLU A 35 46.52 20.15 3.92
CA GLU A 35 46.40 19.96 5.39
C GLU A 35 45.26 20.82 6.00
N GLU A 36 45.03 20.74 7.32
CA GLU A 36 43.77 21.08 8.01
C GLU A 36 43.67 22.52 8.59
N THR A 37 42.42 22.87 8.97
CA THR A 37 41.97 23.87 9.98
C THR A 37 42.03 25.39 9.72
N ASP A 38 40.89 26.00 10.08
CA ASP A 38 40.66 27.31 10.71
C ASP A 38 41.32 28.57 10.13
N GLU A 39 40.53 29.37 9.40
CA GLU A 39 40.20 30.78 9.75
C GLU A 39 39.29 31.38 8.66
N ALA A 40 38.00 31.54 8.98
CA ALA A 40 36.99 32.08 8.07
C ALA A 40 36.30 33.32 8.66
N GLU A 41 37.06 34.38 8.97
CA GLU A 41 36.47 35.63 9.47
C GLU A 41 37.22 36.95 9.20
N GLU A 42 38.08 37.05 8.15
CA GLU A 42 38.74 38.34 7.82
C GLU A 42 38.98 38.61 6.31
N LEU A 43 37.94 38.50 5.47
CA LEU A 43 38.00 38.95 4.06
C LEU A 43 36.74 39.69 3.56
N VAL A 44 35.91 40.18 4.48
CA VAL A 44 34.80 41.11 4.18
C VAL A 44 35.31 42.54 4.37
N GLY A 45 36.05 43.07 3.39
CA GLY A 45 36.70 44.38 3.53
C GLY A 45 37.02 45.16 2.26
N GLU A 46 37.29 44.53 1.11
CA GLU A 46 37.81 45.24 -0.08
C GLU A 46 37.16 44.81 -1.42
N VAL A 47 35.83 44.91 -1.55
CA VAL A 47 35.16 44.98 -2.86
C VAL A 47 34.06 46.04 -2.87
N THR A 48 34.45 47.30 -2.66
CA THR A 48 33.57 48.46 -2.84
C THR A 48 34.23 49.47 -3.79
N TRP A 49 34.19 49.21 -5.12
CA TRP A 49 34.40 50.19 -6.21
C TRP A 49 34.19 49.53 -7.60
N TYR A 50 33.07 48.81 -7.81
CA TYR A 50 32.63 48.33 -9.13
C TYR A 50 31.18 47.79 -9.07
N ASN A 51 30.17 48.65 -8.81
CA ASN A 51 28.79 48.16 -8.70
C ASN A 51 27.64 49.14 -9.05
N ASP A 52 27.89 50.26 -9.74
CA ASP A 52 26.80 51.15 -10.19
C ASP A 52 26.40 50.90 -11.66
N ASP A 53 27.35 50.65 -12.57
CA ASP A 53 27.05 50.47 -14.02
C ASP A 53 26.40 49.10 -14.39
N LEU A 54 26.32 48.15 -13.45
CA LEU A 54 25.75 46.82 -13.69
C LEU A 54 24.27 46.71 -13.29
N TYR A 55 23.78 47.59 -12.40
CA TYR A 55 22.41 47.53 -11.89
C TYR A 55 21.39 48.08 -12.89
N ASP A 56 21.70 49.21 -13.54
CA ASP A 56 20.84 49.83 -14.57
C ASP A 56 20.62 48.90 -15.78
N SER A 57 21.61 48.08 -16.15
CA SER A 57 21.49 47.11 -17.25
C SER A 57 20.52 45.95 -16.97
N TYR A 58 20.20 45.70 -15.69
CA TYR A 58 19.33 44.60 -15.27
C TYR A 58 17.86 45.02 -15.18
N GLU A 59 17.55 46.29 -14.87
CA GLU A 59 16.18 46.80 -14.95
C GLU A 59 15.74 47.06 -16.39
N GLU A 60 16.59 47.58 -17.29
CA GLU A 60 16.24 47.73 -18.71
C GLU A 60 15.94 46.38 -19.39
N ALA A 61 16.68 45.32 -19.03
CA ALA A 61 16.44 43.96 -19.53
C ALA A 61 15.11 43.36 -19.03
N ASN A 62 14.71 43.65 -17.80
CA ASN A 62 13.44 43.16 -17.23
C ASN A 62 12.23 44.00 -17.67
N ALA A 63 12.40 45.32 -17.90
CA ALA A 63 11.36 46.17 -18.45
C ALA A 63 10.95 45.75 -19.88
N ALA A 64 11.92 45.37 -20.71
CA ALA A 64 11.67 44.83 -22.05
C ALA A 64 10.90 43.49 -22.07
N LEU A 65 10.89 42.75 -20.95
CA LEU A 65 10.16 41.49 -20.80
C LEU A 65 8.68 41.71 -20.41
N ALA A 66 8.35 42.87 -19.85
CA ALA A 66 7.00 43.18 -19.36
C ALA A 66 6.01 43.59 -20.46
N GLU A 67 6.47 44.16 -21.59
CA GLU A 67 5.58 44.56 -22.70
C GLU A 67 5.19 43.41 -23.66
N VAL A 68 5.77 42.20 -23.51
CA VAL A 68 5.49 41.03 -24.38
C VAL A 68 4.57 39.99 -23.69
N THR A 69 3.73 40.42 -22.76
CA THR A 69 2.75 39.55 -22.06
C THR A 69 1.29 40.01 -22.23
N ALA A 70 0.91 40.39 -23.45
CA ALA A 70 -0.48 40.72 -23.77
C ALA A 70 -0.92 40.43 -25.22
N GLU A 71 -0.58 39.25 -25.79
CA GLU A 71 -1.37 38.58 -26.85
C GLU A 71 -0.72 37.25 -27.28
N ASN A 72 -1.36 36.11 -26.97
CA ASN A 72 -1.48 34.88 -27.78
C ASN A 72 -1.86 33.67 -26.92
N GLN A 73 -3.13 33.60 -26.52
CA GLN A 73 -3.78 32.31 -26.23
C GLN A 73 -4.30 31.71 -27.55
N ALA A 74 -3.47 30.91 -28.22
CA ALA A 74 -3.92 29.97 -29.24
C ALA A 74 -2.89 28.84 -29.40
N ALA A 75 -3.34 27.59 -29.36
CA ALA A 75 -2.51 26.44 -29.71
C ALA A 75 -2.42 26.35 -31.24
N ASP A 76 -1.25 26.64 -31.81
CA ASP A 76 -1.01 26.55 -33.26
C ASP A 76 0.02 25.45 -33.58
N ILE A 77 -0.50 24.26 -33.89
CA ILE A 77 0.27 23.18 -34.49
C ILE A 77 0.36 23.43 -36.00
N ALA A 78 1.34 24.23 -36.42
CA ALA A 78 1.75 24.34 -37.82
C ALA A 78 3.19 24.89 -37.97
N ASP A 79 4.06 24.08 -38.56
CA ASP A 79 4.89 24.40 -39.73
C ASP A 79 5.77 23.18 -40.04
N ASN A 80 5.38 22.38 -41.04
CA ASN A 80 6.07 21.12 -41.35
C ASN A 80 7.48 21.38 -41.89
N TYR A 81 8.48 20.70 -41.31
CA TYR A 81 9.87 20.83 -41.74
C TYR A 81 10.10 20.09 -43.07
N LEU A 82 10.50 20.82 -44.11
CA LEU A 82 10.97 20.21 -45.36
C LEU A 82 12.44 19.81 -45.21
N THR A 83 12.73 18.54 -45.45
CA THR A 83 14.11 18.07 -45.66
C THR A 83 14.61 18.49 -47.05
N ASP A 84 15.93 18.57 -47.25
CA ASP A 84 16.53 18.93 -48.54
C ASP A 84 16.12 17.99 -49.70
N ASP A 85 15.62 16.79 -49.37
CA ASP A 85 15.15 15.75 -50.30
C ASP A 85 13.63 15.80 -50.57
N GLY A 86 12.88 16.69 -49.89
CA GLY A 86 11.45 16.92 -50.14
C GLY A 86 10.48 15.91 -49.51
N GLU A 87 10.94 14.94 -48.72
CA GLU A 87 10.05 14.11 -47.90
C GLU A 87 9.56 14.87 -46.67
N VAL A 88 8.24 14.85 -46.47
CA VAL A 88 7.57 15.38 -45.28
C VAL A 88 7.68 14.33 -44.17
N VAL A 89 8.64 14.52 -43.27
CA VAL A 89 8.69 13.80 -42.00
C VAL A 89 7.96 14.67 -40.97
N ASP A 90 6.90 14.14 -40.36
CA ASP A 90 6.10 14.83 -39.35
C ASP A 90 6.85 14.85 -38.00
N ILE A 91 7.90 15.67 -37.94
CA ILE A 91 8.73 15.87 -36.75
C ILE A 91 8.15 17.02 -35.92
N PRO A 92 7.78 16.80 -34.65
CA PRO A 92 7.24 17.85 -33.78
C PRO A 92 8.15 19.07 -33.72
N THR A 93 7.60 20.25 -33.95
CA THR A 93 8.34 21.51 -34.05
C THR A 93 7.88 22.48 -32.96
N PHE A 94 8.84 22.97 -32.17
CA PHE A 94 8.58 23.85 -31.02
C PHE A 94 9.21 25.23 -31.19
N LYS A 95 8.49 26.26 -30.73
CA LYS A 95 8.92 27.68 -30.78
C LYS A 95 9.26 28.22 -29.39
N ASP A 96 9.04 27.42 -28.35
CA ASP A 96 9.30 27.72 -26.94
C ASP A 96 9.83 26.49 -26.19
N THR A 97 10.53 26.72 -25.08
CA THR A 97 11.17 25.67 -24.28
C THR A 97 10.21 24.87 -23.40
N SER A 98 9.02 25.40 -23.08
CA SER A 98 8.03 24.70 -22.26
C SER A 98 7.37 23.57 -23.04
N SER A 99 6.86 23.85 -24.25
CA SER A 99 6.27 22.84 -25.15
C SER A 99 7.27 21.74 -25.52
N ALA A 100 8.54 22.11 -25.74
CA ALA A 100 9.61 21.15 -25.98
C ALA A 100 9.88 20.26 -24.75
N ALA A 101 9.87 20.83 -23.54
CA ALA A 101 10.02 20.09 -22.29
C ALA A 101 8.85 19.13 -22.06
N ASP A 102 7.61 19.54 -22.32
CA ASP A 102 6.41 18.69 -22.16
C ASP A 102 6.41 17.51 -23.14
N TYR A 103 6.78 17.73 -24.41
CA TYR A 103 6.95 16.66 -25.39
C TYR A 103 8.08 15.69 -24.98
N MET A 104 9.22 16.22 -24.52
CA MET A 104 10.33 15.41 -24.04
C MET A 104 9.93 14.60 -22.80
N ARG A 105 9.21 15.20 -21.84
CA ARG A 105 8.70 14.53 -20.63
C ARG A 105 7.80 13.36 -21.00
N LYS A 106 6.82 13.58 -21.88
CA LYS A 106 5.95 12.52 -22.43
C LYS A 106 6.77 11.38 -23.05
N CYS A 107 7.77 11.70 -23.86
CA CYS A 107 8.62 10.69 -24.49
C CYS A 107 9.50 9.93 -23.48
N LEU A 108 9.92 10.57 -22.38
CA LEU A 108 10.62 9.91 -21.27
C LEU A 108 9.70 8.98 -20.46
N VAL A 109 8.45 9.37 -20.21
CA VAL A 109 7.41 8.50 -19.60
C VAL A 109 7.17 7.26 -20.48
N GLU A 110 7.06 7.44 -21.79
CA GLU A 110 6.93 6.35 -22.78
C GLU A 110 8.21 5.50 -22.94
N ARG A 111 9.32 5.87 -22.28
CA ARG A 111 10.66 5.23 -22.37
C ARG A 111 11.18 5.10 -23.81
N ARG A 112 11.00 6.14 -24.64
CA ARG A 112 11.47 6.16 -26.04
C ARG A 112 12.99 6.15 -26.12
N SER A 113 13.56 5.14 -26.77
CA SER A 113 15.01 5.02 -26.99
C SER A 113 15.64 6.14 -27.85
N SER A 114 14.83 6.90 -28.60
CA SER A 114 15.24 8.10 -29.30
C SER A 114 14.06 9.08 -29.36
N ILE A 115 14.35 10.36 -29.13
CA ILE A 115 13.38 11.46 -29.08
C ILE A 115 13.85 12.50 -30.09
N GLU A 116 13.10 12.70 -31.16
CA GLU A 116 13.42 13.70 -32.18
C GLU A 116 12.36 14.81 -32.19
N PHE A 117 12.84 16.05 -32.28
CA PHE A 117 12.04 17.25 -32.48
C PHE A 117 12.84 18.34 -33.20
N VAL A 118 12.14 19.31 -33.77
CA VAL A 118 12.72 20.55 -34.30
C VAL A 118 12.49 21.67 -33.30
N TYR A 119 13.51 22.49 -33.06
CA TYR A 119 13.41 23.68 -32.22
C TYR A 119 13.70 24.95 -33.04
N LYS A 120 12.85 25.97 -32.89
CA LYS A 120 13.02 27.29 -33.54
C LYS A 120 13.79 28.23 -32.62
N LEU A 121 14.98 28.64 -33.04
CA LEU A 121 15.91 29.48 -32.27
C LEU A 121 15.58 30.98 -32.32
N GLY A 122 14.63 31.40 -33.17
CA GLY A 122 14.21 32.80 -33.32
C GLY A 122 15.17 33.69 -34.12
N TYR A 123 16.38 33.20 -34.44
CA TYR A 123 17.41 33.93 -35.19
C TYR A 123 18.08 33.02 -36.22
N THR A 124 18.29 33.53 -37.44
CA THR A 124 19.00 32.80 -38.50
C THR A 124 20.50 32.72 -38.23
N TYR A 125 21.10 31.53 -38.31
CA TYR A 125 22.53 31.35 -38.05
C TYR A 125 23.34 31.04 -39.32
N SER A 126 24.58 31.53 -39.38
CA SER A 126 25.46 31.42 -40.56
C SER A 126 26.31 30.15 -40.60
N THR A 127 26.48 29.45 -39.47
CA THR A 127 27.27 28.19 -39.37
C THR A 127 26.57 27.18 -38.47
N VAL A 128 26.70 25.88 -38.79
CA VAL A 128 26.09 24.78 -38.02
C VAL A 128 26.55 24.81 -36.56
N SER A 129 27.83 25.04 -36.30
CA SER A 129 28.41 25.14 -34.94
C SER A 129 27.76 26.24 -34.08
N TYR A 130 27.36 27.37 -34.68
CA TYR A 130 26.66 28.44 -33.95
C TYR A 130 25.20 28.06 -33.66
N GLY A 131 24.51 27.42 -34.62
CA GLY A 131 23.17 26.85 -34.40
C GLY A 131 23.17 25.80 -33.28
N GLU A 132 24.17 24.90 -33.25
CA GLU A 132 24.35 23.94 -32.15
C GLU A 132 24.56 24.61 -30.79
N MET A 133 25.32 25.70 -30.74
CA MET A 133 25.59 26.41 -29.48
C MET A 133 24.30 27.05 -28.93
N LEU A 134 23.51 27.68 -29.80
CA LEU A 134 22.20 28.24 -29.43
C LEU A 134 21.23 27.14 -29.01
N ALA A 135 21.20 26.01 -29.72
CA ALA A 135 20.40 24.84 -29.38
C ALA A 135 20.76 24.29 -27.98
N LYS A 136 22.05 24.16 -27.68
CA LYS A 136 22.56 23.72 -26.37
C LYS A 136 22.21 24.70 -25.24
N ASN A 137 22.02 25.99 -25.54
CA ASN A 137 21.56 26.96 -24.54
C ASN A 137 20.05 26.87 -24.30
N ALA A 138 19.23 26.81 -25.37
CA ALA A 138 17.79 26.60 -25.24
C ALA A 138 17.47 25.28 -24.51
N LEU A 139 18.25 24.22 -24.78
CA LEU A 139 18.09 22.93 -24.10
C LEU A 139 18.37 22.95 -22.60
N LYS A 140 19.13 23.91 -22.05
CA LYS A 140 19.29 24.04 -20.59
C LYS A 140 17.97 24.45 -19.94
N GLU A 141 17.27 25.41 -20.53
CA GLU A 141 15.96 25.86 -20.06
C GLU A 141 14.88 24.78 -20.28
N VAL A 142 14.98 24.00 -21.37
CA VAL A 142 14.16 22.78 -21.56
C VAL A 142 14.43 21.77 -20.43
N GLU A 143 15.70 21.51 -20.08
CA GLU A 143 16.08 20.62 -18.98
C GLU A 143 15.59 21.12 -17.61
N GLU A 144 15.68 22.42 -17.33
CA GLU A 144 15.16 23.03 -16.11
C GLU A 144 13.64 22.83 -15.97
N LYS A 145 12.90 22.94 -17.08
CA LYS A 145 11.43 22.72 -17.14
C LYS A 145 11.04 21.24 -17.19
N LEU A 146 11.92 20.36 -17.67
CA LEU A 146 11.67 18.92 -17.84
C LEU A 146 11.40 18.22 -16.50
N TRP A 147 12.18 18.59 -15.47
CA TRP A 147 12.15 17.98 -14.13
C TRP A 147 11.28 18.71 -13.11
N VAL A 148 10.47 19.69 -13.56
CA VAL A 148 9.48 20.35 -12.70
C VAL A 148 8.45 19.33 -12.22
N GLU A 149 8.10 19.40 -10.93
CA GLU A 149 7.10 18.53 -10.33
C GLU A 149 5.72 18.76 -10.98
N THR A 150 5.02 17.67 -11.28
CA THR A 150 3.65 17.69 -11.79
C THR A 150 2.77 16.81 -10.91
N PRO A 151 1.43 16.85 -11.06
CA PRO A 151 0.53 15.93 -10.35
C PRO A 151 0.74 14.45 -10.72
N ASN A 152 1.43 14.14 -11.82
CA ASN A 152 1.57 12.78 -12.32
C ASN A 152 2.66 12.02 -11.54
N SER A 153 2.33 10.87 -10.93
CA SER A 153 3.29 10.10 -10.12
C SER A 153 4.52 9.60 -10.88
N ASN A 154 4.43 9.47 -12.21
CA ASN A 154 5.49 9.00 -13.08
C ASN A 154 6.33 10.12 -13.73
N GLU A 155 6.22 11.37 -13.25
CA GLU A 155 6.93 12.56 -13.73
C GLU A 155 7.89 13.16 -12.67
N GLY A 156 8.35 14.41 -12.85
CA GLY A 156 9.19 15.12 -11.87
C GLY A 156 10.45 14.36 -11.44
N ASP A 157 10.69 14.33 -10.13
CA ASP A 157 11.76 13.55 -9.49
C ASP A 157 11.77 12.08 -9.92
N TYR A 158 10.61 11.44 -10.13
CA TYR A 158 10.57 10.05 -10.56
C TYR A 158 11.29 9.86 -11.91
N LEU A 159 11.06 10.75 -12.89
CA LEU A 159 11.81 10.69 -14.15
C LEU A 159 13.28 11.08 -13.99
N LEU A 160 13.59 12.08 -13.16
CA LEU A 160 14.97 12.53 -12.90
C LEU A 160 15.86 11.43 -12.28
N TRP A 161 15.25 10.55 -11.49
CA TRP A 161 15.91 9.41 -10.86
C TRP A 161 16.00 8.16 -11.75
N HIS A 162 15.04 7.94 -12.67
CA HIS A 162 15.01 6.77 -13.57
C HIS A 162 15.56 7.02 -14.99
N THR A 163 15.85 8.28 -15.32
CA THR A 163 16.55 8.67 -16.56
C THR A 163 18.04 8.80 -16.26
N GLY A 164 18.86 8.07 -17.03
CA GLY A 164 20.30 8.02 -16.92
C GLY A 164 20.99 9.15 -17.68
N ASP A 165 22.12 8.82 -18.30
CA ASP A 165 22.74 9.72 -19.27
C ASP A 165 21.91 9.79 -20.55
N TYR A 166 21.88 10.96 -21.18
CA TYR A 166 21.33 11.11 -22.53
C TYR A 166 22.30 11.88 -23.42
N LYS A 167 22.31 11.55 -24.72
CA LYS A 167 23.16 12.19 -25.72
C LYS A 167 22.33 13.01 -26.68
N TYR A 168 22.66 14.30 -26.78
CA TYR A 168 22.17 15.17 -27.84
C TYR A 168 22.98 14.98 -29.13
N VAL A 169 22.27 14.76 -30.22
CA VAL A 169 22.78 14.90 -31.59
C VAL A 169 22.02 16.04 -32.23
N PHE A 170 22.73 16.95 -32.89
CA PHE A 170 22.17 18.11 -33.57
C PHE A 170 22.31 17.94 -35.08
N LYS A 171 21.27 18.29 -35.83
CA LYS A 171 21.31 18.38 -37.28
C LYS A 171 20.68 19.71 -37.69
N GLY A 172 21.40 20.51 -38.48
CA GLY A 172 20.95 21.82 -38.92
C GLY A 172 21.62 22.20 -40.24
N THR A 173 20.91 22.98 -41.05
CA THR A 173 21.39 23.54 -42.33
C THR A 173 21.70 25.02 -42.16
N THR A 174 22.71 25.54 -42.88
CA THR A 174 23.13 26.93 -42.74
C THR A 174 22.05 27.89 -43.28
N LYS A 175 21.91 29.07 -42.64
CA LYS A 175 20.92 30.11 -42.96
C LYS A 175 19.45 29.74 -42.61
N THR A 176 19.24 28.80 -41.70
CA THR A 176 17.93 28.58 -41.06
C THR A 176 17.92 29.16 -39.65
N ASP A 177 16.74 29.32 -39.07
CA ASP A 177 16.50 29.65 -37.66
C ASP A 177 15.99 28.44 -36.86
N PHE A 178 16.18 27.23 -37.38
CA PHE A 178 15.71 25.97 -36.81
C PHE A 178 16.86 24.97 -36.62
N VAL A 179 16.68 24.02 -35.72
CA VAL A 179 17.61 22.93 -35.45
C VAL A 179 16.86 21.65 -35.12
N THR A 180 17.21 20.53 -35.74
CA THR A 180 16.73 19.21 -35.35
C THR A 180 17.56 18.71 -34.17
N VAL A 181 16.90 18.33 -33.09
CA VAL A 181 17.49 17.76 -31.88
C VAL A 181 17.05 16.32 -31.77
N THR A 182 18.02 15.40 -31.72
CA THR A 182 17.79 14.00 -31.38
C THR A 182 18.38 13.74 -30.00
N VAL A 183 17.54 13.33 -29.05
CA VAL A 183 17.95 12.93 -27.69
C VAL A 183 17.87 11.41 -27.59
N ASN A 184 18.92 10.77 -27.07
CA ASN A 184 18.96 9.31 -26.88
C ASN A 184 19.17 9.01 -25.39
N PRO A 185 18.10 8.70 -24.63
CA PRO A 185 18.18 8.51 -23.18
C PRO A 185 18.46 7.07 -22.76
N ASP A 186 19.33 6.90 -21.76
CA ASP A 186 19.43 5.68 -20.98
C ASP A 186 18.32 5.65 -19.93
N TYR A 187 17.76 4.46 -19.64
CA TYR A 187 16.73 4.28 -18.61
C TYR A 187 17.08 3.15 -17.64
N THR A 188 16.68 3.32 -16.38
CA THR A 188 16.74 2.26 -15.35
C THR A 188 15.71 1.15 -15.59
N THR A 189 14.58 1.49 -16.23
CA THR A 189 13.41 0.61 -16.44
C THR A 189 12.89 0.67 -17.88
N THR A 190 12.31 -0.43 -18.34
CA THR A 190 11.59 -0.49 -19.62
C THR A 190 10.14 -0.01 -19.48
N ALA A 191 9.50 0.41 -20.59
CA ALA A 191 8.07 0.78 -20.60
C ALA A 191 7.15 -0.32 -20.03
N ALA A 192 7.45 -1.59 -20.30
CA ALA A 192 6.69 -2.72 -19.78
C ALA A 192 6.76 -2.82 -18.24
N GLN A 193 7.93 -2.54 -17.67
CA GLN A 193 8.14 -2.51 -16.21
C GLN A 193 7.44 -1.31 -15.57
N GLU A 194 7.46 -0.12 -16.18
CA GLU A 194 6.70 1.03 -15.69
C GLU A 194 5.19 0.81 -15.74
N ALA A 195 4.69 0.11 -16.77
CA ALA A 195 3.29 -0.29 -16.83
C ALA A 195 2.92 -1.32 -15.74
N GLN A 196 3.88 -2.14 -15.27
CA GLN A 196 3.68 -3.00 -14.10
C GLN A 196 3.71 -2.21 -12.79
N VAL A 197 4.58 -1.21 -12.65
CA VAL A 197 4.58 -0.29 -11.49
C VAL A 197 3.24 0.43 -11.39
N THR A 198 2.76 1.03 -12.48
CA THR A 198 1.49 1.78 -12.50
C THR A 198 0.32 0.89 -12.05
N ARG A 199 0.10 -0.26 -12.71
CA ARG A 199 -0.95 -1.22 -12.29
C ARG A 199 -0.82 -1.70 -10.84
N LYS A 200 0.39 -1.70 -10.27
CA LYS A 200 0.62 -2.08 -8.88
C LYS A 200 0.34 -0.91 -7.92
N VAL A 201 0.60 0.34 -8.31
CA VAL A 201 0.15 1.54 -7.58
C VAL A 201 -1.38 1.57 -7.56
N ASP A 202 -2.04 1.53 -8.73
CA ASP A 202 -3.50 1.53 -8.86
C ASP A 202 -4.14 0.45 -7.96
N SER A 203 -3.67 -0.79 -8.10
CA SER A 203 -4.14 -1.93 -7.30
C SER A 203 -3.88 -1.79 -5.79
N LEU A 204 -2.88 -1.02 -5.36
CA LEU A 204 -2.62 -0.78 -3.94
C LEU A 204 -3.55 0.30 -3.39
N LEU A 205 -3.85 1.34 -4.17
CA LEU A 205 -4.87 2.34 -3.81
C LEU A 205 -6.23 1.69 -3.60
N ASP A 206 -6.65 0.80 -4.52
CA ASP A 206 -7.91 0.06 -4.42
C ASP A 206 -7.98 -1.01 -3.30
N THR A 207 -6.87 -1.32 -2.60
CA THR A 207 -6.84 -2.48 -1.67
C THR A 207 -6.07 -2.30 -0.37
N ALA A 208 -4.81 -1.86 -0.44
CA ALA A 208 -3.96 -1.66 0.73
C ALA A 208 -4.21 -0.29 1.38
N PHE A 209 -4.68 0.66 0.57
CA PHE A 209 -4.98 2.04 0.94
C PHE A 209 -6.41 2.42 0.56
N ASP A 210 -7.35 1.46 0.60
CA ASP A 210 -8.77 1.69 0.27
C ASP A 210 -9.34 2.89 1.05
N GLY A 211 -9.90 3.86 0.32
CA GLY A 211 -10.41 5.11 0.87
C GLY A 211 -9.39 6.20 1.16
N TRP A 212 -8.14 6.09 0.65
CA TRP A 212 -7.06 7.09 0.78
C TRP A 212 -7.48 8.52 0.40
N GLU A 213 -8.49 8.71 -0.47
CA GLU A 213 -9.01 10.03 -0.84
C GLU A 213 -9.68 10.76 0.33
N ASN A 214 -10.02 10.02 1.40
CA ASN A 214 -10.64 10.51 2.62
C ASN A 214 -9.64 10.66 3.78
N HIS A 215 -8.37 10.30 3.55
CA HIS A 215 -7.30 10.40 4.52
C HIS A 215 -6.64 11.78 4.47
N THR A 216 -5.94 12.16 5.54
CA THR A 216 -5.03 13.30 5.50
C THR A 216 -3.71 12.90 4.86
N ASP A 217 -2.96 13.88 4.35
CA ASP A 217 -1.58 13.69 3.86
C ASP A 217 -0.71 12.95 4.87
N THR A 218 -0.89 13.24 6.17
CA THR A 218 -0.21 12.55 7.27
C THR A 218 -0.57 11.07 7.33
N SER A 219 -1.86 10.72 7.25
CA SER A 219 -2.30 9.31 7.32
C SER A 219 -1.82 8.54 6.09
N ASN A 220 -2.01 9.10 4.89
CA ASN A 220 -1.52 8.50 3.66
C ASN A 220 -0.01 8.29 3.69
N ALA A 221 0.77 9.26 4.17
CA ALA A 221 2.19 9.08 4.36
C ALA A 221 2.54 8.03 5.43
N TYR A 222 1.88 8.02 6.58
CA TYR A 222 2.08 7.00 7.63
C TYR A 222 1.77 5.58 7.12
N ASP A 223 0.66 5.41 6.41
CA ASP A 223 0.23 4.13 5.85
C ASP A 223 1.20 3.65 4.77
N VAL A 224 1.65 4.54 3.87
CA VAL A 224 2.66 4.22 2.85
C VAL A 224 4.00 3.84 3.48
N PHE A 225 4.47 4.55 4.51
CA PHE A 225 5.71 4.24 5.23
C PHE A 225 5.69 2.81 5.76
N TRP A 226 4.64 2.46 6.50
CA TRP A 226 4.48 1.14 7.08
C TRP A 226 4.24 0.05 6.04
N TRP A 227 3.50 0.36 4.97
CA TRP A 227 3.29 -0.59 3.89
C TRP A 227 4.61 -0.95 3.22
N LEU A 228 5.46 0.03 2.89
CA LEU A 228 6.77 -0.21 2.27
C LEU A 228 7.65 -1.10 3.17
N ILE A 229 7.78 -0.76 4.46
CA ILE A 229 8.58 -1.52 5.44
C ILE A 229 8.09 -2.96 5.62
N ASN A 230 6.77 -3.20 5.58
CA ASN A 230 6.23 -4.54 5.80
C ASN A 230 6.17 -5.40 4.51
N ASN A 231 6.38 -4.82 3.32
CA ASN A 231 6.21 -5.52 2.04
C ASN A 231 7.48 -5.58 1.19
N PHE A 232 8.49 -4.75 1.45
CA PHE A 232 9.80 -4.82 0.79
C PHE A 232 10.84 -5.50 1.68
N ALA A 233 11.90 -6.01 1.06
CA ALA A 233 13.12 -6.43 1.75
C ALA A 233 14.32 -5.59 1.29
N VAL A 234 15.22 -5.26 2.20
CA VAL A 234 16.43 -4.49 1.86
C VAL A 234 17.38 -5.30 0.97
N ALA A 235 17.70 -4.78 -0.21
CA ALA A 235 18.65 -5.40 -1.13
C ALA A 235 20.11 -5.07 -0.76
N THR A 236 20.94 -6.11 -0.62
CA THR A 236 22.36 -6.00 -0.20
C THR A 236 23.35 -5.83 -1.35
N SER A 237 22.87 -5.83 -2.60
CA SER A 237 23.65 -5.61 -3.82
C SER A 237 22.87 -4.70 -4.75
N ALA A 238 23.44 -3.57 -5.16
CA ALA A 238 22.76 -2.58 -5.98
C ALA A 238 22.95 -2.88 -7.49
N ASN A 239 22.10 -3.74 -8.06
CA ASN A 239 21.94 -3.74 -9.52
C ASN A 239 21.19 -2.46 -9.91
N GLU A 240 21.35 -2.01 -11.16
CA GLU A 240 20.69 -0.78 -11.62
C GLU A 240 19.17 -0.86 -11.49
N ILE A 241 18.55 -2.04 -11.68
CA ILE A 241 17.11 -2.21 -11.46
C ILE A 241 16.67 -2.07 -10.00
N ASP A 242 17.54 -2.36 -9.02
CA ASP A 242 17.20 -2.35 -7.59
C ASP A 242 16.98 -0.91 -7.06
N THR A 243 17.37 0.12 -7.84
CA THR A 243 17.15 1.54 -7.53
C THR A 243 15.79 2.07 -7.97
N ALA A 244 14.97 1.25 -8.65
CA ALA A 244 13.67 1.65 -9.18
C ALA A 244 12.50 1.16 -8.33
N ALA A 245 11.36 1.86 -8.38
CA ALA A 245 10.13 1.44 -7.70
C ALA A 245 9.67 0.02 -8.13
N TYR A 246 9.98 -0.38 -9.37
CA TYR A 246 9.75 -1.74 -9.89
C TYR A 246 10.35 -2.84 -8.99
N ALA A 247 11.55 -2.62 -8.44
CA ALA A 247 12.21 -3.65 -7.64
C ALA A 247 11.46 -3.91 -6.32
N GLY A 248 11.04 -2.85 -5.63
CA GLY A 248 10.19 -2.96 -4.45
C GLY A 248 8.84 -3.59 -4.80
N PHE A 249 8.06 -2.94 -5.67
CA PHE A 249 6.67 -3.32 -5.95
C PHE A 249 6.48 -4.68 -6.62
N ILE A 250 7.43 -5.13 -7.45
CA ILE A 250 7.31 -6.33 -8.28
C ILE A 250 8.32 -7.42 -7.89
N ASN A 251 9.56 -7.07 -7.55
CA ASN A 251 10.56 -8.06 -7.10
C ASN A 251 10.55 -8.26 -5.57
N GLY A 252 9.80 -7.45 -4.80
CA GLY A 252 9.70 -7.54 -3.34
C GLY A 252 10.96 -7.07 -2.58
N LYS A 253 11.90 -6.39 -3.24
CA LYS A 253 13.14 -5.90 -2.61
C LYS A 253 13.76 -4.71 -3.33
N ALA A 254 14.37 -3.78 -2.61
CA ALA A 254 14.97 -2.58 -3.18
C ALA A 254 16.17 -2.04 -2.38
N VAL A 255 16.93 -1.12 -2.95
CA VAL A 255 17.86 -0.24 -2.20
C VAL A 255 17.20 1.12 -1.92
N HIS A 256 17.90 2.02 -1.20
CA HIS A 256 17.41 3.33 -0.76
C HIS A 256 16.55 4.07 -1.81
N SER A 257 17.10 4.30 -2.99
CA SER A 257 16.39 4.98 -4.10
C SER A 257 15.18 4.22 -4.63
N GLY A 258 15.13 2.89 -4.53
CA GLY A 258 13.96 2.10 -4.92
C GLY A 258 12.82 2.20 -3.90
N TYR A 259 13.12 2.28 -2.59
CA TYR A 259 12.14 2.64 -1.56
C TYR A 259 11.64 4.07 -1.80
N ALA A 260 12.55 5.03 -2.00
CA ALA A 260 12.19 6.44 -2.17
C ALA A 260 11.34 6.68 -3.44
N SER A 261 11.64 5.96 -4.52
CA SER A 261 10.86 5.95 -5.76
C SER A 261 9.47 5.36 -5.57
N ALA A 262 9.34 4.29 -4.77
CA ALA A 262 8.05 3.65 -4.50
C ALA A 262 7.16 4.53 -3.60
N ALA A 263 7.74 5.15 -2.58
CA ALA A 263 7.10 6.18 -1.76
C ALA A 263 6.63 7.36 -2.63
N TYR A 264 7.50 7.88 -3.49
CA TYR A 264 7.14 8.97 -4.41
C TYR A 264 5.93 8.61 -5.27
N ARG A 265 5.92 7.41 -5.86
CA ARG A 265 4.79 6.94 -6.68
C ARG A 265 3.47 6.93 -5.90
N LEU A 266 3.43 6.27 -4.75
CA LEU A 266 2.20 6.17 -3.96
C LEU A 266 1.74 7.52 -3.44
N LEU A 267 2.64 8.30 -2.83
CA LEU A 267 2.29 9.59 -2.23
C LEU A 267 1.82 10.58 -3.28
N ARG A 268 2.51 10.66 -4.43
CA ARG A 268 2.12 11.57 -5.52
C ARG A 268 0.76 11.20 -6.13
N GLU A 269 0.48 9.91 -6.32
CA GLU A 269 -0.84 9.43 -6.76
C GLU A 269 -1.93 9.71 -5.71
N MET A 270 -1.59 9.64 -4.42
CA MET A 270 -2.45 10.03 -3.30
C MET A 270 -2.65 11.55 -3.14
N GLY A 271 -2.11 12.37 -4.04
CA GLY A 271 -2.12 13.84 -3.95
C GLY A 271 -1.16 14.43 -2.92
N VAL A 272 -0.40 13.60 -2.19
CA VAL A 272 0.55 14.02 -1.17
C VAL A 272 1.85 14.52 -1.80
N ASN A 273 2.08 15.81 -1.66
CA ASN A 273 3.30 16.46 -2.12
C ASN A 273 4.54 15.84 -1.46
N ASN A 274 5.48 15.37 -2.28
CA ASN A 274 6.74 14.82 -1.79
C ASN A 274 7.85 14.98 -2.84
N ARG A 275 9.11 14.95 -2.40
CA ARG A 275 10.32 15.06 -3.23
C ARG A 275 11.30 13.95 -2.89
N ILE A 276 12.13 13.52 -3.84
CA ILE A 276 13.23 12.56 -3.60
C ILE A 276 14.54 13.32 -3.42
N VAL A 277 15.12 13.24 -2.22
CA VAL A 277 16.37 13.92 -1.83
C VAL A 277 17.49 12.90 -1.59
N TYR A 278 18.74 13.34 -1.64
CA TYR A 278 19.89 12.48 -1.39
C TYR A 278 20.98 13.16 -0.55
N ASP A 279 21.85 12.32 0.04
CA ASP A 279 23.05 12.74 0.77
C ASP A 279 24.28 12.63 -0.16
N SER A 280 25.08 13.70 -0.22
CA SER A 280 26.27 13.75 -1.09
C SER A 280 27.52 13.16 -0.45
N THR A 281 27.49 12.94 0.87
CA THR A 281 28.57 12.43 1.72
C THR A 281 28.39 10.94 2.04
N THR A 282 27.15 10.47 2.13
CA THR A 282 26.77 9.05 2.26
C THR A 282 25.80 8.67 1.15
N PRO A 283 25.85 7.46 0.54
CA PRO A 283 24.98 7.09 -0.58
C PRO A 283 23.54 6.73 -0.14
N SER A 284 22.89 7.60 0.65
CA SER A 284 21.49 7.50 1.04
C SER A 284 20.58 8.35 0.16
N VAL A 285 19.36 7.87 -0.07
CA VAL A 285 18.30 8.51 -0.88
C VAL A 285 16.97 8.25 -0.18
N TRP A 286 16.21 9.30 0.12
CA TRP A 286 14.95 9.24 0.87
C TRP A 286 13.96 10.29 0.35
N ASN A 287 12.78 10.41 0.96
CA ASN A 287 11.80 11.41 0.59
C ASN A 287 11.77 12.57 1.60
N ILE A 288 11.37 13.74 1.14
CA ILE A 288 10.70 14.72 2.01
C ILE A 288 9.23 14.79 1.63
N VAL A 289 8.34 14.84 2.60
CA VAL A 289 6.88 14.83 2.43
C VAL A 289 6.30 16.11 3.03
N GLU A 290 5.41 16.77 2.29
CA GLU A 290 4.70 17.96 2.75
C GLU A 290 3.52 17.56 3.64
N ILE A 291 3.48 18.12 4.83
CA ILE A 291 2.39 17.99 5.80
C ILE A 291 2.05 19.40 6.29
N ASN A 292 0.80 19.82 6.16
CA ASN A 292 0.31 21.13 6.60
C ASN A 292 1.16 22.33 6.12
N GLY A 293 1.66 22.30 4.88
CA GLY A 293 2.48 23.38 4.30
C GLY A 293 3.95 23.38 4.74
N LYS A 294 4.45 22.29 5.33
CA LYS A 294 5.85 22.11 5.73
C LYS A 294 6.39 20.75 5.30
N TYR A 295 7.63 20.71 4.86
CA TYR A 295 8.29 19.47 4.47
C TYR A 295 9.01 18.80 5.64
N TYR A 296 8.89 17.48 5.71
CA TYR A 296 9.53 16.63 6.71
C TYR A 296 10.21 15.43 6.04
N ASN A 297 11.33 14.98 6.57
CA ASN A 297 12.05 13.80 6.08
C ASN A 297 11.25 12.52 6.35
N PHE A 298 11.31 11.62 5.37
CA PHE A 298 10.62 10.34 5.31
C PHE A 298 11.61 9.32 4.75
N ASP A 299 12.12 8.43 5.61
CA ASP A 299 13.12 7.43 5.24
C ASP A 299 12.63 6.02 5.58
N ALA A 300 11.89 5.44 4.65
CA ALA A 300 11.31 4.10 4.81
C ALA A 300 12.36 2.98 4.86
N ILE A 301 13.56 3.16 4.29
CA ILE A 301 14.58 2.09 4.30
C ILE A 301 15.35 2.05 5.61
N TYR A 302 15.66 3.19 6.22
CA TYR A 302 16.20 3.19 7.58
C TYR A 302 15.14 2.76 8.61
N GLY A 303 13.86 3.12 8.40
CA GLY A 303 12.73 2.55 9.12
C GLY A 303 12.70 1.02 9.06
N ASP A 304 12.86 0.43 7.87
CA ASP A 304 12.94 -1.03 7.66
C ASP A 304 14.14 -1.65 8.38
N LEU A 305 15.35 -1.12 8.16
CA LEU A 305 16.57 -1.62 8.79
C LEU A 305 16.49 -1.62 10.31
N VAL A 306 15.90 -0.59 10.92
CA VAL A 306 15.72 -0.51 12.38
C VAL A 306 14.58 -1.40 12.86
N TYR A 307 13.46 -1.47 12.14
CA TYR A 307 12.36 -2.38 12.45
C TYR A 307 12.80 -3.85 12.42
N THR A 308 13.51 -4.27 11.38
CA THR A 308 13.95 -5.66 11.19
C THR A 308 15.10 -6.06 12.12
N SER A 309 16.04 -5.16 12.41
CA SER A 309 17.17 -5.46 13.31
C SER A 309 16.80 -5.44 14.80
N LEU A 310 15.87 -4.57 15.22
CA LEU A 310 15.51 -4.40 16.64
C LEU A 310 14.11 -4.91 17.01
N GLY A 311 13.25 -5.22 16.02
CA GLY A 311 11.88 -5.69 16.24
C GLY A 311 10.96 -4.64 16.88
N ASN A 312 11.34 -3.36 16.84
CA ASN A 312 10.67 -2.29 17.59
C ASN A 312 10.09 -1.23 16.67
N ALA A 313 8.76 -1.20 16.56
CA ALA A 313 8.04 -0.27 15.68
C ALA A 313 8.31 1.21 16.03
N GLY A 314 8.36 1.56 17.31
CA GLY A 314 8.57 2.94 17.76
C GLY A 314 9.99 3.49 17.52
N LEU A 315 10.94 2.64 17.06
CA LEU A 315 12.25 3.10 16.58
C LEU A 315 12.29 3.27 15.05
N ALA A 316 11.36 2.65 14.31
CA ALA A 316 11.19 2.88 12.88
C ALA A 316 10.50 4.23 12.62
N GLU A 317 9.52 4.60 13.45
CA GLU A 317 8.83 5.90 13.38
C GLU A 317 9.78 7.10 13.57
N CYS A 318 10.97 6.88 14.15
CA CYS A 318 12.03 7.90 14.21
C CYS A 318 12.60 8.33 12.84
N TYR A 319 12.19 7.69 11.74
CA TYR A 319 12.54 8.05 10.37
C TYR A 319 11.33 8.59 9.58
N LEU A 320 10.20 8.82 10.26
CA LEU A 320 8.95 9.27 9.68
C LEU A 320 8.62 10.68 10.20
N PHE A 321 8.58 11.65 9.28
CA PHE A 321 8.35 13.07 9.51
C PHE A 321 9.38 13.80 10.42
N VAL A 322 10.66 13.50 10.20
CA VAL A 322 11.78 14.15 10.92
C VAL A 322 12.08 15.52 10.31
N SER A 323 12.29 16.56 11.10
CA SER A 323 12.59 17.90 10.60
C SER A 323 14.04 18.07 10.12
N ASP A 324 14.37 19.21 9.51
CA ASP A 324 15.69 19.42 8.88
C ASP A 324 16.82 19.49 9.90
N ASP A 325 16.58 20.10 11.07
CA ASP A 325 17.57 20.27 12.11
C ASP A 325 17.85 18.99 12.89
N PHE A 326 16.91 18.04 12.93
CA PHE A 326 17.04 16.82 13.72
C PHE A 326 17.82 15.69 13.01
N LEU A 327 18.01 15.74 11.69
CA LEU A 327 19.01 14.88 11.01
C LEU A 327 20.47 15.18 11.44
N LYS A 328 20.68 16.30 12.15
CA LYS A 328 21.98 16.76 12.65
C LYS A 328 22.24 16.32 14.10
N ASP A 329 21.23 15.79 14.79
CA ASP A 329 21.24 15.41 16.21
C ASP A 329 21.75 13.97 16.41
N THR A 330 22.94 13.84 16.99
CA THR A 330 23.60 12.55 17.25
C THR A 330 23.14 11.85 18.54
N ASP A 331 22.39 12.52 19.40
CA ASP A 331 22.08 12.03 20.75
C ASP A 331 20.80 11.16 20.79
N ARG A 332 20.07 11.10 19.66
CA ARG A 332 18.93 10.20 19.49
C ARG A 332 19.36 8.74 19.33
N THR A 333 18.71 7.86 20.07
CA THR A 333 19.00 6.40 20.10
C THR A 333 18.80 5.69 18.76
N CYS A 334 18.04 6.28 17.83
CA CYS A 334 17.85 5.81 16.46
C CYS A 334 18.98 6.24 15.51
N PHE A 335 19.52 7.46 15.65
CA PHE A 335 20.56 8.01 14.77
C PHE A 335 22.00 7.70 15.21
N SER A 336 22.20 6.80 16.18
CA SER A 336 23.49 6.58 16.84
C SER A 336 24.62 6.24 15.85
N GLY A 337 25.44 7.24 15.52
CA GLY A 337 26.59 7.12 14.61
C GLY A 337 26.32 7.46 13.14
N ASN A 338 25.07 7.69 12.72
CA ASN A 338 24.71 8.00 11.33
C ASN A 338 24.21 9.44 11.19
N LYS A 339 25.03 10.31 10.60
CA LYS A 339 24.63 11.67 10.21
C LYS A 339 24.13 11.65 8.77
N HIS A 340 22.98 12.28 8.52
CA HIS A 340 22.41 12.44 7.19
C HIS A 340 22.48 13.90 6.76
N TYR A 341 23.16 14.18 5.65
CA TYR A 341 23.33 15.54 5.14
C TYR A 341 22.80 15.64 3.71
N LYS A 342 21.63 16.27 3.54
CA LYS A 342 21.12 16.62 2.20
C LYS A 342 22.19 17.36 1.39
N ASP A 343 22.32 17.00 0.11
CA ASP A 343 23.12 17.75 -0.86
C ASP A 343 22.75 19.25 -0.82
N TYR A 344 23.73 20.12 -1.13
CA TYR A 344 23.54 21.56 -1.21
C TYR A 344 22.33 21.97 -2.07
N GLU A 345 22.02 21.21 -3.11
CA GLU A 345 20.87 21.50 -3.97
C GLU A 345 19.49 21.39 -3.28
N TYR A 346 19.37 20.62 -2.18
CA TYR A 346 18.14 20.46 -1.38
C TYR A 346 18.17 21.23 -0.04
N ARG A 347 19.12 22.16 0.12
CA ARG A 347 19.25 23.01 1.32
C ARG A 347 19.69 24.46 1.03
N ASN A 348 19.75 24.88 -0.23
CA ASN A 348 19.94 26.30 -0.58
C ASN A 348 18.65 27.11 -0.38
N SER A 349 18.76 28.43 -0.38
CA SER A 349 17.65 29.35 -0.14
C SER A 349 16.48 29.17 -1.10
N THR A 350 16.75 28.98 -2.40
CA THR A 350 15.71 28.79 -3.43
C THR A 350 14.94 27.50 -3.20
N TYR A 351 15.64 26.39 -2.97
CA TYR A 351 14.99 25.09 -2.71
C TYR A 351 14.18 25.12 -1.40
N ASN A 352 14.73 25.69 -0.33
CA ASN A 352 14.05 25.80 0.96
C ASN A 352 12.87 26.78 0.94
N ALA A 353 12.88 27.78 0.05
CA ALA A 353 11.73 28.67 -0.15
C ALA A 353 10.57 27.95 -0.85
N ALA A 354 10.87 27.09 -1.82
CA ALA A 354 9.87 26.26 -2.51
C ALA A 354 9.40 25.05 -1.69
N HIS A 355 10.28 24.49 -0.85
CA HIS A 355 10.01 23.32 0.00
C HIS A 355 10.38 23.65 1.45
N PRO A 356 9.55 24.47 2.14
CA PRO A 356 9.88 24.95 3.47
C PRO A 356 9.88 23.81 4.48
N MET A 357 11.06 23.33 4.82
CA MET A 357 11.23 22.30 5.86
C MET A 357 10.70 22.78 7.20
N ALA A 358 10.21 21.85 8.03
CA ALA A 358 9.96 22.11 9.42
C ALA A 358 11.26 22.24 10.23
N SER A 359 11.19 22.98 11.35
CA SER A 359 12.26 23.13 12.36
C SER A 359 12.13 22.15 13.53
N GLU A 360 10.94 21.56 13.73
CA GLU A 360 10.63 20.58 14.76
C GLU A 360 9.96 19.38 14.10
N ASP A 361 10.22 18.17 14.60
CA ASP A 361 9.60 16.95 14.06
C ASP A 361 8.08 17.04 14.09
N TYR A 362 7.42 16.43 13.10
CA TYR A 362 5.98 16.23 13.21
C TYR A 362 5.75 15.15 14.27
N LEU A 363 5.09 15.51 15.37
CA LEU A 363 4.86 14.61 16.50
C LEU A 363 3.86 13.48 16.13
N VAL A 364 4.34 12.47 15.43
CA VAL A 364 3.69 11.16 15.38
C VAL A 364 3.94 10.46 16.71
N PHE A 365 2.92 10.49 17.55
CA PHE A 365 2.74 9.60 18.69
C PHE A 365 3.87 9.63 19.74
N ASP A 366 3.97 10.72 20.53
CA ASP A 366 4.53 10.59 21.90
C ASP A 366 3.49 9.87 22.77
N PRO A 367 3.71 8.62 23.22
CA PRO A 367 2.77 7.89 24.07
C PRO A 367 2.65 8.44 25.51
N LYS A 368 3.21 9.63 25.80
CA LYS A 368 3.25 10.24 27.15
C LYS A 368 2.88 11.73 27.23
N LYS A 369 2.52 12.41 26.14
CA LYS A 369 2.03 13.80 26.20
C LYS A 369 0.75 14.01 25.39
N GLU A 370 -0.37 14.11 26.11
CA GLU A 370 -1.57 14.79 25.63
C GLU A 370 -1.39 16.30 25.84
N ASP A 371 -1.62 17.11 24.80
CA ASP A 371 -2.16 18.47 24.94
C ASP A 371 -2.80 18.90 23.60
N THR A 372 -3.88 19.69 23.66
CA THR A 372 -4.90 19.78 22.60
C THR A 372 -4.96 21.11 21.85
N VAL A 373 -5.12 21.07 20.51
CA VAL A 373 -5.96 22.00 19.71
C VAL A 373 -6.66 21.20 18.60
N VAL A 374 -7.90 21.56 18.26
CA VAL A 374 -8.85 20.74 17.46
C VAL A 374 -9.06 21.27 16.03
N VAL A 375 -9.29 20.34 15.08
CA VAL A 375 -10.23 20.34 13.91
C VAL A 375 -9.58 19.60 12.71
N THR A 376 -10.15 18.60 12.03
CA THR A 376 -11.13 17.50 12.34
C THR A 376 -10.85 16.38 11.32
N ASN A 377 -10.64 15.12 11.71
CA ASN A 377 -11.68 14.09 11.85
C ASN A 377 -11.11 12.90 12.65
N PRO A 378 -11.75 12.42 13.73
CA PRO A 378 -11.25 11.27 14.47
C PRO A 378 -11.63 9.94 13.80
N THR A 379 -10.63 9.08 13.56
CA THR A 379 -10.86 7.64 13.36
C THR A 379 -11.19 7.01 14.72
N VAL A 380 -12.49 6.80 14.97
CA VAL A 380 -12.95 6.06 16.16
C VAL A 380 -12.48 4.62 16.06
N GLY A 381 -11.80 4.14 17.09
CA GLY A 381 -11.35 2.76 17.23
C GLY A 381 -11.84 2.10 18.51
N VAL A 382 -11.41 0.86 18.74
CA VAL A 382 -11.66 0.12 19.99
C VAL A 382 -10.40 -0.58 20.49
N THR A 383 -10.20 -0.55 21.81
CA THR A 383 -9.19 -1.35 22.49
C THR A 383 -9.80 -2.27 23.54
N TYR A 384 -9.29 -3.50 23.62
CA TYR A 384 -9.86 -4.58 24.41
C TYR A 384 -8.81 -5.57 24.90
N ARG A 385 -9.14 -6.30 25.98
CA ARG A 385 -8.34 -7.42 26.50
C ARG A 385 -9.22 -8.50 27.12
N THR A 386 -8.73 -9.73 27.12
CA THR A 386 -9.41 -10.88 27.73
C THR A 386 -8.65 -11.49 28.90
N HIS A 387 -9.36 -11.99 29.90
CA HIS A 387 -8.84 -12.91 30.91
C HIS A 387 -8.89 -14.35 30.39
N VAL A 388 -7.74 -14.99 30.26
CA VAL A 388 -7.58 -16.35 29.74
C VAL A 388 -7.29 -17.31 30.89
N GLN A 389 -7.92 -18.49 30.88
CA GLN A 389 -7.64 -19.55 31.85
C GLN A 389 -6.13 -19.84 31.93
N LYS A 390 -5.57 -19.85 33.16
CA LYS A 390 -4.15 -20.01 33.52
C LYS A 390 -3.21 -18.87 33.10
N ASP A 391 -3.49 -18.19 31.99
CA ASP A 391 -2.62 -17.12 31.47
C ASP A 391 -3.00 -15.72 32.02
N GLY A 392 -4.18 -15.58 32.66
CA GLY A 392 -4.61 -14.34 33.31
C GLY A 392 -5.08 -13.26 32.33
N TRP A 393 -5.06 -11.99 32.77
CA TRP A 393 -5.35 -10.85 31.90
C TRP A 393 -4.25 -10.66 30.85
N GLN A 394 -4.63 -10.72 29.58
CA GLN A 394 -3.77 -10.41 28.45
C GLN A 394 -3.49 -8.90 28.33
N THR A 395 -2.49 -8.53 27.53
CA THR A 395 -2.27 -7.12 27.14
C THR A 395 -3.41 -6.59 26.29
N TRP A 396 -3.58 -5.26 26.29
CA TRP A 396 -4.57 -4.58 25.44
C TRP A 396 -4.24 -4.77 23.95
N LYS A 397 -5.30 -4.91 23.15
CA LYS A 397 -5.29 -5.10 21.70
C LYS A 397 -6.25 -4.11 21.06
N ASN A 398 -5.89 -3.60 19.89
CA ASN A 398 -6.64 -2.59 19.17
C ASN A 398 -7.31 -3.22 17.92
N ASP A 399 -8.24 -2.48 17.31
CA ASP A 399 -9.01 -2.81 16.10
C ASP A 399 -8.51 -4.03 15.28
N GLY A 400 -9.19 -5.16 15.46
CA GLY A 400 -8.98 -6.40 14.71
C GLY A 400 -7.85 -7.31 15.20
N ALA A 401 -6.98 -6.87 16.12
CA ALA A 401 -5.93 -7.72 16.66
C ALA A 401 -6.48 -8.74 17.68
N MET A 402 -6.25 -10.04 17.45
CA MET A 402 -6.74 -11.11 18.33
C MET A 402 -6.34 -10.89 19.80
N SER A 403 -7.34 -10.91 20.69
CA SER A 403 -7.15 -11.05 22.13
C SER A 403 -7.59 -12.45 22.59
N GLY A 404 -6.75 -13.12 23.38
CA GLY A 404 -6.96 -14.52 23.79
C GLY A 404 -6.07 -15.52 23.05
N THR A 405 -6.60 -16.70 22.77
CA THR A 405 -5.86 -17.82 22.15
C THR A 405 -6.67 -18.51 21.05
N SER A 406 -5.98 -19.16 20.12
CA SER A 406 -6.57 -20.06 19.13
C SER A 406 -5.91 -21.43 19.24
N GLY A 407 -6.70 -22.51 19.21
CA GLY A 407 -6.23 -23.90 19.19
C GLY A 407 -5.57 -24.43 20.48
N ARG A 408 -5.15 -23.56 21.41
CA ARG A 408 -4.51 -23.93 22.69
C ARG A 408 -5.46 -24.60 23.70
N GLY A 409 -6.77 -24.56 23.46
CA GLY A 409 -7.77 -25.21 24.30
C GLY A 409 -8.08 -24.48 25.62
N LEU A 410 -7.61 -23.25 25.80
CA LEU A 410 -7.85 -22.42 26.97
C LEU A 410 -9.13 -21.59 26.77
N ARG A 411 -9.93 -21.43 27.84
CA ARG A 411 -11.14 -20.60 27.80
C ARG A 411 -10.82 -19.13 28.07
N LEU A 412 -11.62 -18.26 27.47
CA LEU A 412 -11.85 -16.92 28.02
C LEU A 412 -12.74 -17.02 29.25
N GLU A 413 -12.47 -16.20 30.26
CA GLU A 413 -13.23 -16.11 31.51
C GLU A 413 -13.85 -14.73 31.71
N GLY A 414 -13.21 -13.67 31.18
CA GLY A 414 -13.70 -12.30 31.21
C GLY A 414 -13.10 -11.41 30.11
N ILE A 415 -13.66 -10.23 29.91
CA ILE A 415 -13.27 -9.26 28.88
C ILE A 415 -13.50 -7.80 29.34
N GLU A 416 -12.64 -6.90 28.89
CA GLU A 416 -12.79 -5.45 29.00
C GLU A 416 -12.65 -4.82 27.60
N ILE A 417 -13.51 -3.85 27.28
CA ILE A 417 -13.57 -3.18 25.96
C ILE A 417 -13.82 -1.68 26.20
N LYS A 418 -13.10 -0.79 25.52
CA LYS A 418 -13.34 0.66 25.55
C LYS A 418 -13.07 1.28 24.18
N LEU A 419 -13.81 2.31 23.82
CA LEU A 419 -13.51 3.09 22.60
C LEU A 419 -12.22 3.90 22.77
N THR A 420 -11.63 4.24 21.62
CA THR A 420 -10.50 5.15 21.47
C THR A 420 -10.81 6.12 20.35
N GLY A 421 -10.28 7.35 20.41
CA GLY A 421 -10.53 8.37 19.38
C GLY A 421 -11.95 8.94 19.36
N ASN A 422 -12.87 8.53 20.25
CA ASN A 422 -14.24 9.05 20.32
C ASN A 422 -14.38 10.41 21.04
N THR A 423 -13.28 11.15 21.22
CA THR A 423 -13.29 12.48 21.86
C THR A 423 -14.11 13.48 21.04
N GLY A 424 -15.09 14.13 21.66
CA GLY A 424 -15.97 15.08 20.99
C GLY A 424 -17.17 14.44 20.26
N LEU A 425 -17.35 13.12 20.36
CA LEU A 425 -18.53 12.40 19.89
C LEU A 425 -19.38 11.92 21.08
N ASP A 426 -20.71 11.95 20.95
CA ASP A 426 -21.59 11.20 21.84
C ASP A 426 -21.63 9.74 21.39
N LEU A 427 -20.52 9.04 21.67
CA LEU A 427 -20.32 7.65 21.26
C LEU A 427 -19.73 6.84 22.42
N GLY A 428 -20.49 5.83 22.84
CA GLY A 428 -20.10 4.84 23.84
C GLY A 428 -20.15 3.42 23.28
N ILE A 429 -19.55 2.48 24.02
CA ILE A 429 -19.62 1.05 23.72
C ILE A 429 -20.17 0.27 24.92
N GLU A 430 -21.12 -0.62 24.63
CA GLU A 430 -21.74 -1.52 25.58
C GLU A 430 -21.53 -2.97 25.18
N TYR A 431 -21.23 -3.83 26.15
CA TYR A 431 -21.01 -5.26 25.92
C TYR A 431 -21.45 -6.11 27.09
N LYS A 432 -21.81 -7.36 26.80
CA LYS A 432 -22.08 -8.37 27.82
C LYS A 432 -21.86 -9.78 27.31
N THR A 433 -21.59 -10.70 28.23
CA THR A 433 -21.22 -12.08 27.90
C THR A 433 -22.27 -13.11 28.36
N HIS A 434 -22.28 -14.26 27.69
CA HIS A 434 -22.96 -15.47 28.14
C HIS A 434 -21.95 -16.34 28.90
N ILE A 435 -22.20 -16.55 30.19
CA ILE A 435 -21.28 -17.20 31.12
C ILE A 435 -21.81 -18.59 31.47
N GLN A 436 -20.92 -19.59 31.50
CA GLN A 436 -21.27 -20.95 31.90
C GLN A 436 -22.05 -20.99 33.23
N LYS A 437 -23.21 -21.65 33.21
CA LYS A 437 -24.20 -21.78 34.31
C LYS A 437 -24.97 -20.51 34.69
N TYR A 438 -24.49 -19.31 34.36
CA TYR A 438 -25.18 -18.06 34.69
C TYR A 438 -26.04 -17.53 33.53
N GLY A 439 -25.73 -17.92 32.29
CA GLY A 439 -26.40 -17.43 31.09
C GLY A 439 -25.87 -16.05 30.66
N TRP A 440 -26.68 -15.30 29.90
CA TRP A 440 -26.39 -13.91 29.59
C TRP A 440 -26.42 -13.05 30.86
N GLU A 441 -25.43 -12.18 31.05
CA GLU A 441 -25.52 -11.14 32.09
C GLU A 441 -26.78 -10.28 31.87
N ALA A 442 -27.42 -9.88 32.98
CA ALA A 442 -28.57 -8.97 32.94
C ALA A 442 -28.14 -7.60 32.41
N GLU A 443 -27.19 -6.97 33.11
CA GLU A 443 -26.66 -5.64 32.81
C GLU A 443 -25.61 -5.65 31.70
N TRP A 444 -25.62 -4.60 30.88
CA TRP A 444 -24.54 -4.29 29.96
C TRP A 444 -23.38 -3.64 30.73
N LYS A 445 -22.14 -3.98 30.36
CA LYS A 445 -20.93 -3.29 30.81
C LYS A 445 -20.57 -2.21 29.79
N GLN A 446 -19.89 -1.17 30.26
CA GLN A 446 -19.50 0.01 29.48
C GLN A 446 -18.03 0.31 29.71
N ASN A 447 -17.35 0.82 28.69
CA ASN A 447 -16.04 1.49 28.74
C ASN A 447 -15.07 0.98 29.82
N GLY A 448 -14.42 -0.15 29.54
CA GLY A 448 -13.34 -0.71 30.35
C GLY A 448 -13.80 -1.49 31.58
N LYS A 449 -15.10 -1.51 31.91
CA LYS A 449 -15.64 -2.36 32.99
C LYS A 449 -15.62 -3.83 32.59
N MET A 450 -15.18 -4.70 33.49
CA MET A 450 -15.14 -6.14 33.24
C MET A 450 -16.54 -6.74 32.99
N SER A 451 -16.67 -7.53 31.91
CA SER A 451 -17.75 -8.50 31.65
C SER A 451 -17.20 -9.92 31.83
N GLY A 452 -18.00 -10.85 32.36
CA GLY A 452 -17.55 -12.22 32.67
C GLY A 452 -17.20 -12.45 34.14
N THR A 453 -16.27 -13.38 34.40
CA THR A 453 -15.83 -13.80 35.75
C THR A 453 -14.31 -13.82 35.89
N SER A 454 -13.80 -13.54 37.09
CA SER A 454 -12.36 -13.64 37.43
C SER A 454 -12.23 -14.55 38.64
N GLY A 455 -11.29 -15.49 38.60
CA GLY A 455 -11.06 -16.47 39.69
C GLY A 455 -12.13 -17.57 39.85
N GLU A 456 -13.35 -17.41 39.33
CA GLU A 456 -14.44 -18.39 39.46
C GLU A 456 -14.35 -19.63 38.54
N ALA A 457 -13.36 -19.66 37.64
CA ALA A 457 -13.14 -20.73 36.67
C ALA A 457 -14.32 -21.00 35.70
N LYS A 458 -15.18 -20.01 35.41
CA LYS A 458 -16.26 -20.11 34.41
C LYS A 458 -15.74 -19.71 33.03
N ARG A 459 -16.20 -20.39 31.98
CA ARG A 459 -15.97 -19.95 30.60
C ARG A 459 -17.00 -18.91 30.17
N LEU A 460 -16.57 -17.99 29.31
CA LEU A 460 -17.43 -17.31 28.37
C LEU A 460 -17.84 -18.29 27.27
N GLU A 461 -19.08 -18.20 26.80
CA GLU A 461 -19.64 -19.03 25.73
C GLU A 461 -20.09 -18.18 24.52
N ALA A 462 -20.57 -16.96 24.76
CA ALA A 462 -20.92 -15.96 23.75
C ALA A 462 -20.75 -14.52 24.26
N ILE A 463 -20.83 -13.54 23.36
CA ILE A 463 -20.75 -12.09 23.64
C ILE A 463 -21.71 -11.30 22.74
N LYS A 464 -22.19 -10.15 23.22
CA LYS A 464 -22.82 -9.07 22.45
C LYS A 464 -22.04 -7.78 22.68
N ILE A 465 -21.89 -6.96 21.64
CA ILE A 465 -21.23 -5.65 21.68
C ILE A 465 -22.01 -4.67 20.80
N ARG A 466 -22.40 -3.50 21.31
CA ARG A 466 -23.12 -2.46 20.58
C ARG A 466 -22.54 -1.07 20.85
N LEU A 467 -22.71 -0.16 19.90
CA LEU A 467 -22.47 1.26 20.11
C LEU A 467 -23.73 1.93 20.69
N THR A 468 -23.53 3.03 21.43
CA THR A 468 -24.55 3.82 22.12
C THR A 468 -24.22 5.32 22.02
N GLY A 469 -25.20 6.18 22.30
CA GLY A 469 -25.08 7.64 22.10
C GLY A 469 -25.52 8.06 20.69
N ASP A 470 -25.76 9.35 20.50
CA ASP A 470 -26.33 9.91 19.26
C ASP A 470 -25.44 9.65 18.04
N ASP A 471 -24.11 9.59 18.21
CA ASP A 471 -23.16 9.31 17.13
C ASP A 471 -23.07 7.83 16.74
N ALA A 472 -23.74 6.91 17.46
CA ALA A 472 -23.78 5.49 17.09
C ALA A 472 -24.46 5.22 15.73
N ALA A 473 -25.19 6.20 15.18
CA ALA A 473 -25.68 6.17 13.81
C ALA A 473 -24.58 6.28 12.75
N LYS A 474 -23.42 6.87 13.08
CA LYS A 474 -22.29 7.14 12.16
C LYS A 474 -21.28 6.00 12.04
N TYR A 475 -21.35 5.01 12.94
CA TYR A 475 -20.38 3.93 13.05
C TYR A 475 -21.05 2.56 13.18
N ASP A 476 -20.28 1.50 12.95
CA ASP A 476 -20.63 0.12 13.19
C ASP A 476 -19.55 -0.58 14.02
N VAL A 477 -19.95 -1.40 14.99
CA VAL A 477 -19.03 -2.29 15.71
C VAL A 477 -19.17 -3.71 15.19
N TYR A 478 -18.06 -4.27 14.70
CA TYR A 478 -17.97 -5.66 14.26
C TYR A 478 -17.08 -6.47 15.19
N TYR A 479 -17.47 -7.72 15.47
CA TYR A 479 -16.72 -8.61 16.35
C TYR A 479 -16.93 -10.07 15.99
N ARG A 480 -15.87 -10.87 16.10
CA ARG A 480 -15.93 -12.31 15.89
C ARG A 480 -15.15 -13.04 16.97
N VAL A 481 -15.48 -14.31 17.19
CA VAL A 481 -14.90 -15.11 18.28
C VAL A 481 -14.41 -16.47 17.80
N HIS A 482 -13.31 -16.93 18.38
CA HIS A 482 -12.84 -18.30 18.24
C HIS A 482 -13.55 -19.18 19.27
N ALA A 483 -14.49 -20.01 18.84
CA ALA A 483 -15.25 -20.90 19.70
C ALA A 483 -14.71 -22.34 19.65
N GLN A 484 -14.62 -23.00 20.80
CA GLN A 484 -14.22 -24.40 20.90
C GLN A 484 -15.05 -25.27 19.95
N THR A 485 -14.37 -26.18 19.25
CA THR A 485 -14.94 -27.09 18.23
C THR A 485 -15.30 -26.41 16.89
N TYR A 486 -15.64 -25.12 16.88
CA TYR A 486 -16.04 -24.39 15.67
C TYR A 486 -14.90 -23.63 15.00
N GLY A 487 -13.88 -23.22 15.75
CA GLY A 487 -12.84 -22.32 15.25
C GLY A 487 -13.31 -20.87 15.28
N TRP A 488 -12.74 -20.02 14.43
CA TRP A 488 -13.26 -18.68 14.20
C TRP A 488 -14.66 -18.74 13.58
N LEU A 489 -15.61 -18.15 14.29
CA LEU A 489 -16.93 -17.79 13.76
C LEU A 489 -16.81 -16.48 12.96
N GLY A 490 -17.84 -16.13 12.19
CA GLY A 490 -17.86 -14.90 11.41
C GLY A 490 -18.17 -13.65 12.24
N TRP A 491 -18.19 -12.49 11.57
CA TRP A 491 -18.44 -11.20 12.21
C TRP A 491 -19.91 -11.00 12.61
N ALA A 492 -20.16 -10.80 13.90
CA ALA A 492 -21.37 -10.15 14.42
C ALA A 492 -21.25 -8.63 14.29
N LYS A 493 -22.39 -7.95 14.23
CA LYS A 493 -22.52 -6.50 14.12
C LYS A 493 -23.49 -5.94 15.18
N ASN A 494 -23.20 -4.78 15.77
CA ASN A 494 -24.15 -3.94 16.53
C ASN A 494 -25.16 -4.69 17.45
N GLY A 495 -24.67 -5.42 18.44
CA GLY A 495 -25.49 -6.11 19.44
C GLY A 495 -25.98 -7.51 19.05
N GLN A 496 -25.69 -7.98 17.83
CA GLN A 496 -25.86 -9.38 17.42
C GLN A 496 -25.09 -10.35 18.33
N GLU A 497 -25.40 -11.63 18.21
CA GLU A 497 -24.73 -12.66 19.03
C GLU A 497 -23.44 -13.10 18.35
N ALA A 498 -22.36 -13.26 19.13
CA ALA A 498 -21.12 -13.91 18.69
C ALA A 498 -20.75 -15.04 19.65
N GLY A 499 -20.54 -16.27 19.16
CA GLY A 499 -20.17 -17.44 19.97
C GLY A 499 -21.20 -18.57 19.95
N THR A 500 -21.47 -19.17 21.10
CA THR A 500 -22.46 -20.25 21.24
C THR A 500 -23.25 -20.15 22.53
N ALA A 501 -24.53 -20.52 22.52
CA ALA A 501 -25.31 -20.76 23.74
C ALA A 501 -25.98 -22.13 23.73
N GLY A 502 -26.25 -22.67 24.91
CA GLY A 502 -26.83 -24.01 25.11
C GLY A 502 -25.90 -25.20 24.78
N GLN A 503 -24.80 -24.97 24.07
CA GLN A 503 -23.89 -26.02 23.56
C GLN A 503 -22.71 -26.37 24.48
N SER A 504 -22.54 -25.65 25.60
CA SER A 504 -21.41 -25.83 26.52
C SER A 504 -20.01 -25.64 25.90
N LYS A 505 -19.85 -24.83 24.85
CA LYS A 505 -18.55 -24.52 24.23
C LYS A 505 -17.98 -23.23 24.82
N ARG A 506 -16.67 -23.21 25.06
CA ARG A 506 -15.94 -21.99 25.46
C ARG A 506 -15.62 -21.11 24.25
N LEU A 507 -15.53 -19.80 24.48
CA LEU A 507 -14.70 -18.92 23.67
C LEU A 507 -13.23 -19.13 24.05
N GLU A 508 -12.33 -19.00 23.08
CA GLU A 508 -10.87 -19.09 23.25
C GLU A 508 -10.17 -17.77 22.90
N GLY A 509 -10.72 -16.99 21.96
CA GLY A 509 -10.22 -15.67 21.54
C GLY A 509 -11.29 -14.81 20.86
N ILE A 510 -11.01 -13.52 20.66
CA ILE A 510 -11.91 -12.51 20.09
C ILE A 510 -11.15 -11.48 19.24
N GLU A 511 -11.81 -10.94 18.22
CA GLU A 511 -11.43 -9.73 17.48
C GLU A 511 -12.63 -8.77 17.47
N ILE A 512 -12.37 -7.47 17.58
CA ILE A 512 -13.36 -6.38 17.57
C ILE A 512 -12.79 -5.22 16.74
N LYS A 513 -13.61 -4.58 15.90
CA LYS A 513 -13.28 -3.38 15.12
C LYS A 513 -14.42 -2.37 15.18
N ILE A 514 -14.09 -1.07 15.20
CA ILE A 514 -15.01 0.00 14.80
C ILE A 514 -14.72 0.35 13.33
N VAL A 515 -15.78 0.62 12.58
CA VAL A 515 -15.72 1.11 11.19
C VAL A 515 -16.82 2.17 10.99
N LYS A 516 -16.75 3.00 9.93
CA LYS A 516 -17.84 3.94 9.62
C LYS A 516 -19.10 3.19 9.20
N LYS A 517 -20.25 3.88 9.22
CA LYS A 517 -21.54 3.27 8.89
C LYS A 517 -21.54 2.65 7.49
N GLY A 518 -21.80 1.35 7.42
CA GLY A 518 -21.89 0.61 6.15
C GLY A 518 -20.60 -0.05 5.68
N GLU A 519 -19.44 0.28 6.26
CA GLU A 519 -18.18 -0.43 5.99
C GLU A 519 -18.25 -1.89 6.52
N VAL A 520 -17.43 -2.79 5.97
CA VAL A 520 -17.36 -4.21 6.35
C VAL A 520 -15.89 -4.62 6.52
N PRO A 521 -15.46 -5.16 7.68
CA PRO A 521 -14.06 -5.54 7.86
C PRO A 521 -13.63 -6.75 7.05
N SER A 522 -12.42 -6.69 6.50
CA SER A 522 -11.73 -7.84 5.90
C SER A 522 -11.62 -9.02 6.89
N GLY A 523 -11.99 -10.22 6.43
CA GLY A 523 -11.98 -11.46 7.24
C GLY A 523 -12.96 -12.53 6.73
N LEU A 524 -13.10 -13.61 7.49
CA LEU A 524 -14.07 -14.68 7.18
C LEU A 524 -15.51 -14.19 7.38
N ILE A 525 -16.31 -14.22 6.32
CA ILE A 525 -17.72 -13.82 6.32
C ILE A 525 -18.57 -15.08 6.55
N GLY A 526 -19.26 -15.16 7.68
CA GLY A 526 -20.08 -16.32 8.04
C GLY A 526 -20.84 -16.14 9.35
N TYR A 527 -21.45 -17.23 9.84
CA TYR A 527 -22.23 -17.19 11.08
C TYR A 527 -21.40 -16.73 12.27
N SER A 528 -21.84 -15.67 12.93
CA SER A 528 -21.22 -15.19 14.17
C SER A 528 -21.60 -16.02 15.40
N TYR A 529 -22.79 -16.61 15.41
CA TYR A 529 -23.32 -17.33 16.57
C TYR A 529 -24.09 -18.60 16.23
N VAL A 530 -24.03 -19.58 17.15
CA VAL A 530 -24.65 -20.89 17.01
C VAL A 530 -25.34 -21.31 18.32
N GLU A 531 -26.68 -21.39 18.32
CA GLU A 531 -27.48 -21.84 19.47
C GLU A 531 -28.11 -23.21 19.23
N TYR A 532 -28.20 -24.03 20.28
CA TYR A 532 -28.82 -25.35 20.18
C TYR A 532 -30.33 -25.24 19.90
N GLY A 533 -30.77 -25.72 18.73
CA GLY A 533 -32.18 -25.78 18.35
C GLY A 533 -32.73 -24.56 17.61
N LYS A 534 -31.89 -23.59 17.21
CA LYS A 534 -32.29 -22.46 16.35
C LYS A 534 -31.52 -22.49 15.02
N THR A 535 -32.15 -22.05 13.94
CA THR A 535 -31.45 -21.64 12.72
C THR A 535 -30.64 -20.37 13.00
N ALA A 536 -29.39 -20.34 12.54
CA ALA A 536 -28.53 -19.17 12.68
C ALA A 536 -29.04 -18.00 11.83
N GLU A 537 -29.02 -16.79 12.39
CA GLU A 537 -29.48 -15.57 11.72
C GLU A 537 -28.46 -15.11 10.68
N LEU A 538 -28.95 -14.69 9.50
CA LEU A 538 -28.16 -14.36 8.32
C LEU A 538 -28.07 -12.83 8.16
N ASN A 539 -26.90 -12.30 7.80
CA ASN A 539 -26.78 -10.96 7.23
C ASN A 539 -27.32 -11.00 5.79
N SER A 540 -28.27 -10.13 5.46
CA SER A 540 -29.00 -10.13 4.18
C SER A 540 -28.32 -9.37 3.03
N GLU A 541 -27.21 -8.67 3.28
CA GLU A 541 -26.65 -7.68 2.32
C GLU A 541 -25.31 -8.06 1.68
N VAL A 542 -24.79 -9.28 1.91
CA VAL A 542 -23.49 -9.72 1.36
C VAL A 542 -23.62 -11.05 0.59
N THR A 543 -23.37 -11.01 -0.73
CA THR A 543 -23.16 -12.19 -1.58
C THR A 543 -21.68 -12.52 -1.65
N GLY A 544 -21.29 -13.75 -1.29
CA GLY A 544 -19.88 -14.18 -1.33
C GLY A 544 -19.36 -14.57 -2.71
N MET A 545 -18.04 -14.66 -2.84
CA MET A 545 -17.33 -15.17 -4.03
C MET A 545 -17.67 -16.64 -4.31
N VAL A 546 -17.85 -17.47 -3.28
CA VAL A 546 -18.55 -18.77 -3.41
C VAL A 546 -19.76 -18.88 -2.48
N ASN A 547 -20.86 -19.35 -3.05
CA ASN A 547 -22.18 -19.50 -2.46
C ASN A 547 -22.55 -20.99 -2.48
N TYR A 548 -22.95 -21.57 -1.35
CA TYR A 548 -23.26 -23.00 -1.28
C TYR A 548 -24.30 -23.33 -0.23
N ARG A 549 -24.99 -24.45 -0.42
CA ARG A 549 -25.92 -25.03 0.57
C ARG A 549 -25.92 -26.54 0.47
N THR A 550 -26.35 -27.20 1.54
CA THR A 550 -26.44 -28.66 1.60
C THR A 550 -27.85 -29.14 1.95
N HIS A 551 -28.18 -30.35 1.49
CA HIS A 551 -29.38 -31.07 1.89
C HIS A 551 -29.03 -32.00 3.05
N VAL A 552 -29.61 -31.76 4.22
CA VAL A 552 -29.35 -32.50 5.46
C VAL A 552 -30.49 -33.46 5.75
N GLN A 553 -30.14 -34.69 6.13
CA GLN A 553 -31.11 -35.71 6.57
C GLN A 553 -32.10 -35.16 7.62
N LYS A 554 -33.41 -35.29 7.33
CA LYS A 554 -34.56 -34.77 8.11
C LYS A 554 -34.78 -33.25 8.08
N TYR A 555 -33.80 -32.43 7.71
CA TYR A 555 -33.96 -30.96 7.65
C TYR A 555 -34.20 -30.45 6.22
N GLY A 556 -33.84 -31.24 5.20
CA GLY A 556 -33.97 -30.83 3.80
C GLY A 556 -32.84 -29.88 3.39
N TRP A 557 -33.11 -29.04 2.38
CA TRP A 557 -32.18 -27.99 1.97
C TRP A 557 -32.09 -26.89 3.04
N GLN A 558 -30.88 -26.64 3.52
CA GLN A 558 -30.58 -25.46 4.33
C GLN A 558 -30.44 -24.20 3.44
N GLY A 559 -30.36 -23.02 4.07
CA GLY A 559 -30.06 -21.76 3.38
C GLY A 559 -28.69 -21.76 2.71
N TYR A 560 -28.48 -20.81 1.79
CA TYR A 560 -27.15 -20.53 1.24
C TYR A 560 -26.24 -19.93 2.30
N VAL A 561 -24.98 -20.31 2.24
CA VAL A 561 -23.86 -19.81 3.04
C VAL A 561 -22.70 -19.47 2.12
N TYR A 562 -21.75 -18.70 2.63
CA TYR A 562 -20.73 -18.03 1.81
C TYR A 562 -19.31 -18.27 2.36
N ASP A 563 -18.29 -18.17 1.50
CA ASP A 563 -16.85 -18.08 1.81
C ASP A 563 -16.39 -18.53 3.22
N GLY A 564 -16.14 -19.83 3.36
CA GLY A 564 -15.65 -20.47 4.58
C GLY A 564 -16.72 -20.81 5.63
N SER A 565 -17.98 -20.40 5.44
CA SER A 565 -19.09 -20.75 6.33
C SER A 565 -19.38 -22.25 6.41
N LEU A 566 -19.90 -22.73 7.54
CA LEU A 566 -20.33 -24.13 7.66
C LEU A 566 -21.69 -24.33 6.96
N SER A 567 -21.76 -25.24 5.98
CA SER A 567 -23.02 -25.81 5.51
C SER A 567 -23.17 -27.25 6.01
N GLY A 568 -24.34 -27.61 6.55
CA GLY A 568 -24.61 -28.93 7.14
C GLY A 568 -24.94 -28.88 8.63
N THR A 569 -24.49 -29.90 9.36
CA THR A 569 -24.61 -30.00 10.83
C THR A 569 -23.29 -30.44 11.45
N PHE A 570 -23.12 -30.15 12.74
CA PHE A 570 -21.98 -30.61 13.52
C PHE A 570 -22.47 -31.32 14.78
N GLY A 571 -21.99 -32.54 15.06
CA GLY A 571 -22.32 -33.30 16.28
C GLY A 571 -23.73 -33.93 16.33
N GLU A 572 -24.67 -33.50 15.48
CA GLU A 572 -26.05 -34.03 15.44
C GLU A 572 -26.22 -35.41 14.80
N SER A 573 -25.13 -35.99 14.28
CA SER A 573 -25.11 -37.27 13.55
C SER A 573 -26.03 -37.34 12.33
N LYS A 574 -26.35 -36.21 11.69
CA LYS A 574 -27.08 -36.15 10.42
C LYS A 574 -26.10 -36.26 9.26
N ARG A 575 -26.50 -36.95 8.18
CA ARG A 575 -25.73 -36.98 6.93
C ARG A 575 -26.10 -35.81 6.02
N LEU A 576 -25.13 -35.37 5.22
CA LEU A 576 -25.41 -34.69 3.96
C LEU A 576 -25.91 -35.69 2.93
N GLU A 577 -26.86 -35.27 2.09
CA GLU A 577 -27.46 -36.07 1.00
C GLU A 577 -27.27 -35.41 -0.37
N GLY A 578 -27.03 -34.09 -0.40
CA GLY A 578 -26.72 -33.31 -1.60
C GLY A 578 -26.15 -31.93 -1.31
N ILE A 579 -25.65 -31.26 -2.34
CA ILE A 579 -25.01 -29.94 -2.27
C ILE A 579 -25.26 -29.13 -3.55
N ASN A 580 -25.46 -27.81 -3.41
CA ASN A 580 -25.36 -26.82 -4.48
C ASN A 580 -24.17 -25.90 -4.18
N ILE A 581 -23.39 -25.53 -5.18
CA ILE A 581 -22.28 -24.57 -5.12
C ILE A 581 -22.30 -23.69 -6.38
N SER A 582 -22.19 -22.38 -6.25
CA SER A 582 -22.08 -21.40 -7.34
C SER A 582 -21.11 -20.28 -6.97
N LEU A 583 -20.48 -19.64 -7.96
CA LEU A 583 -19.72 -18.40 -7.72
C LEU A 583 -20.68 -17.20 -7.60
N GLY A 584 -20.25 -16.17 -6.89
CA GLY A 584 -20.82 -14.83 -6.96
C GLY A 584 -20.20 -14.05 -8.12
N ASP A 585 -20.22 -12.72 -8.04
CA ASP A 585 -19.34 -11.93 -8.89
C ASP A 585 -17.90 -12.06 -8.39
N THR A 586 -16.98 -12.42 -9.30
CA THR A 586 -15.54 -12.54 -9.02
C THR A 586 -14.71 -11.59 -9.87
N GLY A 587 -15.31 -10.74 -10.71
CA GLY A 587 -14.61 -9.87 -11.65
C GLY A 587 -13.91 -10.56 -12.83
N TYR A 588 -14.06 -11.89 -12.97
CA TYR A 588 -13.42 -12.72 -14.00
C TYR A 588 -14.40 -13.73 -14.57
N THR A 589 -14.21 -14.13 -15.83
CA THR A 589 -15.08 -15.12 -16.49
C THR A 589 -14.85 -16.55 -15.99
N GLY A 590 -15.87 -17.41 -16.08
CA GLY A 590 -15.74 -18.83 -15.74
C GLY A 590 -16.79 -19.36 -14.77
N GLY A 591 -16.41 -20.29 -13.91
CA GLY A 591 -17.34 -20.95 -12.99
C GLY A 591 -16.72 -22.01 -12.09
N ILE A 592 -17.54 -22.62 -11.24
CA ILE A 592 -17.15 -23.69 -10.32
C ILE A 592 -17.79 -25.02 -10.70
N THR A 593 -16.99 -26.09 -10.64
CA THR A 593 -17.41 -27.47 -10.91
C THR A 593 -17.10 -28.39 -9.75
N TYR A 594 -17.98 -29.35 -9.48
CA TYR A 594 -17.90 -30.21 -8.30
C TYR A 594 -18.59 -31.56 -8.52
N ARG A 595 -18.16 -32.58 -7.78
CA ARG A 595 -18.82 -33.89 -7.73
C ARG A 595 -18.69 -34.51 -6.35
N THR A 596 -19.62 -35.40 -6.02
CA THR A 596 -19.67 -36.08 -4.71
C THR A 596 -19.53 -37.59 -4.86
N HIS A 597 -18.83 -38.22 -3.92
CA HIS A 597 -18.85 -39.67 -3.70
C HIS A 597 -20.03 -40.02 -2.80
N ILE A 598 -20.90 -40.93 -3.25
CA ILE A 598 -22.17 -41.25 -2.58
C ILE A 598 -22.20 -42.73 -2.22
N GLN A 599 -22.74 -43.03 -1.04
CA GLN A 599 -22.97 -44.40 -0.58
C GLN A 599 -23.64 -45.26 -1.66
N LYS A 600 -23.06 -46.44 -1.94
CA LYS A 600 -23.49 -47.44 -2.95
C LYS A 600 -23.43 -47.00 -4.43
N ILE A 601 -23.14 -45.72 -4.72
CA ILE A 601 -23.07 -45.20 -6.09
C ILE A 601 -21.61 -44.92 -6.50
N GLY A 602 -20.78 -44.45 -5.56
CA GLY A 602 -19.43 -43.96 -5.86
C GLY A 602 -19.43 -42.50 -6.30
N TRP A 603 -18.40 -42.09 -7.04
CA TRP A 603 -18.30 -40.74 -7.61
C TRP A 603 -19.33 -40.52 -8.72
N GLN A 604 -20.14 -39.46 -8.60
CA GLN A 604 -21.00 -38.98 -9.68
C GLN A 604 -20.21 -38.18 -10.74
N ASP A 605 -20.85 -37.92 -11.88
CA ASP A 605 -20.40 -36.95 -12.87
C ASP A 605 -20.29 -35.53 -12.28
N TRP A 606 -19.38 -34.74 -12.85
CA TRP A 606 -19.21 -33.33 -12.51
C TRP A 606 -20.49 -32.51 -12.77
N LYS A 607 -20.81 -31.65 -11.81
CA LYS A 607 -21.86 -30.63 -11.86
C LYS A 607 -21.21 -29.25 -11.83
N SER A 608 -21.96 -28.24 -12.29
CA SER A 608 -21.48 -26.86 -12.42
C SER A 608 -22.46 -25.89 -11.77
N ASN A 609 -21.99 -24.73 -11.31
CA ASN A 609 -22.76 -23.51 -11.00
C ASN A 609 -24.24 -23.75 -10.60
N GLY A 610 -24.49 -24.03 -9.32
CA GLY A 610 -25.82 -24.21 -8.74
C GLY A 610 -26.46 -25.59 -8.97
N VAL A 611 -26.00 -26.40 -9.93
CA VAL A 611 -26.60 -27.72 -10.22
C VAL A 611 -26.27 -28.73 -9.12
N MET A 612 -27.32 -29.35 -8.55
CA MET A 612 -27.19 -30.32 -7.45
C MET A 612 -26.24 -31.48 -7.77
N SER A 613 -25.27 -31.73 -6.87
CA SER A 613 -24.55 -33.00 -6.75
C SER A 613 -25.07 -33.75 -5.51
N GLY A 614 -25.34 -35.05 -5.61
CA GLY A 614 -25.97 -35.83 -4.53
C GLY A 614 -27.15 -36.69 -4.97
N THR A 615 -28.03 -37.01 -4.01
CA THR A 615 -29.34 -37.64 -4.25
C THR A 615 -30.44 -36.96 -3.45
N SER A 616 -31.63 -36.83 -4.01
CA SER A 616 -32.82 -36.34 -3.30
C SER A 616 -33.80 -37.49 -3.11
N GLY A 617 -34.45 -37.57 -1.94
CA GLY A 617 -35.43 -38.61 -1.61
C GLY A 617 -34.91 -40.04 -1.40
N GLN A 618 -33.66 -40.35 -1.81
CA GLN A 618 -33.10 -41.71 -1.77
C GLN A 618 -32.45 -42.11 -0.44
N ALA A 619 -32.36 -41.20 0.53
CA ALA A 619 -31.77 -41.43 1.86
C ALA A 619 -30.29 -41.88 1.87
N LEU A 620 -29.53 -41.62 0.80
CA LEU A 620 -28.11 -41.95 0.68
C LEU A 620 -27.23 -40.80 1.18
N ARG A 621 -26.13 -41.14 1.86
CA ARG A 621 -25.14 -40.16 2.34
C ARG A 621 -24.12 -39.79 1.26
N LEU A 622 -23.68 -38.53 1.30
CA LEU A 622 -22.38 -38.14 0.76
C LEU A 622 -21.26 -38.70 1.66
N GLU A 623 -20.14 -39.09 1.07
CA GLU A 623 -18.96 -39.63 1.76
C GLU A 623 -17.68 -38.85 1.46
N ALA A 624 -17.57 -38.25 0.27
CA ALA A 624 -16.49 -37.35 -0.15
C ALA A 624 -16.96 -36.35 -1.22
N ILE A 625 -16.15 -35.33 -1.50
CA ILE A 625 -16.39 -34.28 -2.51
C ILE A 625 -15.09 -33.85 -3.19
N GLU A 626 -15.18 -33.43 -4.45
CA GLU A 626 -14.13 -32.71 -5.20
C GLU A 626 -14.73 -31.43 -5.77
N ILE A 627 -13.97 -30.32 -5.78
CA ILE A 627 -14.41 -28.99 -6.23
C ILE A 627 -13.25 -28.28 -6.93
N LYS A 628 -13.47 -27.73 -8.13
CA LYS A 628 -12.46 -26.98 -8.88
C LYS A 628 -13.07 -25.82 -9.67
N LEU A 629 -12.30 -24.75 -9.83
CA LEU A 629 -12.63 -23.64 -10.70
C LEU A 629 -12.40 -23.99 -12.18
N THR A 630 -13.04 -23.25 -13.07
CA THR A 630 -12.99 -23.41 -14.53
C THR A 630 -13.09 -22.04 -15.22
N GLY A 631 -12.49 -21.90 -16.40
CA GLY A 631 -12.38 -20.61 -17.08
C GLY A 631 -11.30 -19.71 -16.48
N GLU A 632 -11.36 -18.42 -16.78
CA GLU A 632 -10.38 -17.40 -16.38
C GLU A 632 -10.22 -17.29 -14.86
N VAL A 633 -11.32 -17.33 -14.09
CA VAL A 633 -11.29 -17.29 -12.61
C VAL A 633 -10.39 -18.36 -11.98
N ALA A 634 -10.12 -19.48 -12.66
CA ALA A 634 -9.19 -20.51 -12.21
C ALA A 634 -7.71 -20.10 -12.29
N ASN A 635 -7.38 -19.03 -13.03
CA ASN A 635 -6.05 -18.42 -13.09
C ASN A 635 -5.85 -17.36 -12.00
N HIS A 636 -6.94 -16.74 -11.52
CA HIS A 636 -6.91 -15.67 -10.51
C HIS A 636 -7.14 -16.18 -9.08
N TYR A 637 -7.82 -17.32 -8.93
CA TYR A 637 -8.12 -17.91 -7.63
C TYR A 637 -7.76 -19.39 -7.53
N ASP A 638 -7.58 -19.83 -6.29
CA ASP A 638 -7.62 -21.23 -5.88
C ASP A 638 -8.84 -21.46 -4.97
N VAL A 639 -9.51 -22.60 -5.12
CA VAL A 639 -10.61 -23.00 -4.24
C VAL A 639 -10.12 -24.01 -3.20
N TYR A 640 -10.29 -23.67 -1.93
CA TYR A 640 -10.02 -24.55 -0.80
C TYR A 640 -11.32 -24.99 -0.14
N TYR A 641 -11.39 -26.27 0.24
CA TYR A 641 -12.56 -26.84 0.90
C TYR A 641 -12.19 -27.97 1.84
N ARG A 642 -12.99 -28.15 2.89
CA ARG A 642 -12.87 -29.28 3.81
C ARG A 642 -14.23 -29.75 4.28
N VAL A 643 -14.29 -30.99 4.76
CA VAL A 643 -15.53 -31.64 5.22
C VAL A 643 -15.38 -32.22 6.63
N HIS A 644 -16.48 -32.22 7.38
CA HIS A 644 -16.60 -32.98 8.61
C HIS A 644 -17.13 -34.38 8.28
N ALA A 645 -16.33 -35.41 8.54
CA ALA A 645 -16.67 -36.80 8.28
C ALA A 645 -16.87 -37.57 9.59
N GLN A 646 -17.93 -38.40 9.64
CA GLN A 646 -18.25 -39.22 10.81
C GLN A 646 -17.04 -40.04 11.29
N THR A 647 -16.78 -40.01 12.62
CA THR A 647 -15.63 -40.64 13.29
C THR A 647 -14.27 -39.98 13.01
N PHE A 648 -14.06 -39.32 11.87
CA PHE A 648 -12.79 -38.67 11.54
C PHE A 648 -12.70 -37.21 12.00
N GLY A 649 -13.84 -36.55 12.20
CA GLY A 649 -13.88 -35.12 12.53
C GLY A 649 -13.74 -34.26 11.28
N TRP A 650 -13.23 -33.04 11.44
CA TRP A 650 -12.77 -32.25 10.31
C TRP A 650 -11.53 -32.90 9.70
N LEU A 651 -11.58 -33.12 8.39
CA LEU A 651 -10.38 -33.40 7.60
C LEU A 651 -9.74 -32.07 7.16
N ASP A 652 -8.50 -32.16 6.70
CA ASP A 652 -7.73 -30.99 6.26
C ASP A 652 -8.29 -30.38 4.95
N TRP A 653 -7.79 -29.20 4.60
CA TRP A 653 -8.20 -28.47 3.40
C TRP A 653 -7.68 -29.15 2.13
N ALA A 654 -8.61 -29.57 1.27
CA ALA A 654 -8.35 -29.92 -0.12
C ALA A 654 -8.28 -28.67 -0.99
N LYS A 655 -7.54 -28.74 -2.09
CA LYS A 655 -7.35 -27.67 -3.07
C LYS A 655 -7.72 -28.14 -4.48
N ASN A 656 -8.39 -27.30 -5.27
CA ASN A 656 -8.51 -27.42 -6.74
C ASN A 656 -8.71 -28.85 -7.30
N GLY A 657 -9.78 -29.53 -6.88
CA GLY A 657 -10.14 -30.85 -7.41
C GLY A 657 -9.53 -32.03 -6.65
N GLN A 658 -8.71 -31.81 -5.63
CA GLN A 658 -8.33 -32.86 -4.67
C GLN A 658 -9.56 -33.40 -3.93
N ALA A 659 -9.63 -34.70 -3.66
CA ALA A 659 -10.71 -35.23 -2.85
C ALA A 659 -10.68 -34.66 -1.42
N SER A 660 -11.87 -34.45 -0.84
CA SER A 660 -12.06 -34.18 0.59
C SER A 660 -13.12 -35.13 1.16
N GLY A 661 -12.85 -35.79 2.29
CA GLY A 661 -13.76 -36.78 2.89
C GLY A 661 -13.21 -38.20 2.98
N THR A 662 -14.07 -39.20 2.81
CA THR A 662 -13.70 -40.62 2.94
C THR A 662 -14.25 -41.45 1.78
N ALA A 663 -13.48 -42.43 1.32
CA ALA A 663 -13.96 -43.49 0.42
C ALA A 663 -13.70 -44.88 1.03
N GLY A 664 -14.60 -45.84 0.78
CA GLY A 664 -14.48 -47.22 1.28
C GLY A 664 -14.74 -47.43 2.79
N TYR A 665 -14.67 -46.38 3.61
CA TYR A 665 -14.95 -46.44 5.06
C TYR A 665 -16.43 -46.37 5.44
N GLY A 666 -17.31 -46.01 4.50
CA GLY A 666 -18.75 -45.91 4.75
C GLY A 666 -19.16 -44.79 5.71
N LYS A 667 -18.35 -43.73 5.85
CA LYS A 667 -18.61 -42.61 6.76
C LYS A 667 -19.36 -41.51 6.02
N ARG A 668 -20.40 -40.96 6.66
CA ARG A 668 -21.14 -39.80 6.15
C ARG A 668 -20.30 -38.53 6.28
N LEU A 669 -20.46 -37.62 5.33
CA LEU A 669 -20.23 -36.20 5.57
C LEU A 669 -21.38 -35.65 6.42
N GLU A 670 -21.06 -34.73 7.32
CA GLU A 670 -22.02 -34.04 8.20
C GLU A 670 -22.07 -32.55 7.92
N SER A 671 -20.93 -31.94 7.53
CA SER A 671 -20.83 -30.54 7.09
C SER A 671 -19.63 -30.28 6.17
N ILE A 672 -19.59 -29.11 5.55
CA ILE A 672 -18.56 -28.62 4.60
C ILE A 672 -18.27 -27.13 4.80
N GLN A 673 -17.04 -26.72 4.50
CA GLN A 673 -16.62 -25.32 4.30
C GLN A 673 -15.90 -25.20 2.94
N ILE A 674 -16.12 -24.11 2.21
CA ILE A 674 -15.55 -23.81 0.87
C ILE A 674 -15.21 -22.33 0.81
N VAL A 675 -14.02 -21.96 0.33
CA VAL A 675 -13.56 -20.56 0.19
C VAL A 675 -12.71 -20.39 -1.08
N LEU A 676 -12.80 -19.22 -1.73
CA LEU A 676 -11.81 -18.79 -2.73
C LEU A 676 -10.72 -17.97 -2.06
N VAL A 677 -9.47 -18.16 -2.49
CA VAL A 677 -8.36 -17.25 -2.17
C VAL A 677 -7.58 -16.93 -3.45
N PRO A 678 -6.84 -15.81 -3.52
CA PRO A 678 -6.02 -15.47 -4.70
C PRO A 678 -5.08 -16.61 -5.12
N LYS A 679 -4.73 -16.65 -6.40
CA LYS A 679 -3.93 -17.73 -6.98
C LYS A 679 -2.59 -17.92 -6.25
N GLY A 680 -2.30 -19.15 -5.85
CA GLY A 680 -1.11 -19.47 -5.05
C GLY A 680 -1.24 -19.17 -3.55
N GLY A 681 -2.35 -18.54 -3.12
CA GLY A 681 -2.58 -18.16 -1.73
C GLY A 681 -2.61 -19.35 -0.76
N PRO A 682 -2.28 -19.11 0.53
CA PRO A 682 -2.25 -20.14 1.56
C PRO A 682 -3.65 -20.69 1.84
N ALA A 683 -3.71 -21.97 2.22
CA ALA A 683 -4.93 -22.59 2.72
C ALA A 683 -5.32 -21.99 4.09
N PRO A 684 -6.61 -21.97 4.48
CA PRO A 684 -7.04 -21.50 5.81
C PRO A 684 -6.63 -22.40 6.99
N GLY A 685 -5.80 -23.43 6.75
CA GLY A 685 -5.32 -24.39 7.75
C GLY A 685 -4.53 -25.51 7.10
N SER A 686 -4.25 -26.57 7.85
CA SER A 686 -3.54 -27.76 7.35
C SER A 686 -4.18 -28.32 6.07
N THR A 687 -3.33 -28.83 5.17
CA THR A 687 -3.67 -29.50 3.90
C THR A 687 -3.13 -30.95 3.87
N SER A 688 -2.62 -31.46 5.00
CA SER A 688 -1.86 -32.72 5.05
C SER A 688 -2.72 -33.99 4.88
N ARG A 689 -3.96 -33.99 5.38
CA ARG A 689 -4.87 -35.16 5.30
C ARG A 689 -6.31 -34.78 4.95
N PRO A 690 -6.57 -34.26 3.73
CA PRO A 690 -7.91 -33.83 3.33
C PRO A 690 -8.85 -35.00 3.01
N PHE A 691 -8.28 -36.16 2.64
CA PHE A 691 -9.01 -37.34 2.22
C PHE A 691 -8.38 -38.61 2.76
N VAL A 692 -9.21 -39.62 3.03
CA VAL A 692 -8.77 -40.97 3.45
C VAL A 692 -9.55 -42.05 2.70
N GLN A 693 -8.83 -43.04 2.17
CA GLN A 693 -9.39 -44.16 1.42
C GLN A 693 -8.95 -45.48 2.05
N LYS A 694 -9.86 -46.46 2.07
CA LYS A 694 -9.65 -47.81 2.57
C LYS A 694 -9.16 -48.75 1.47
#